data_AF-A0A2D7HY15-F1
#
_entry.id   AF-A0A2D7HY15-F1
#
_cell.length_a   1.000
_cell.length_b   1.000
_cell.length_c   1.000
_cell.angle_alpha   90.00
_cell.angle_beta   90.00
_cell.angle_gamma   90.00
#
_symmetry.space_group_name_H-M   'P 1'
#
loop_
_entity.id
_entity.type
_entity.pdbx_description
1 polymer ?
#
loop_
_entity_poly.entity_id
_entity_poly.type
_entity_poly.pdbx_seq_one_letter_code
_entity_poly.pdbx_strand_id
1 'polypeptide(L)'
;MSFWKTLLVLVALISAACVEEIKPQSSSAWPTSAPEKIVSPGEVALAHSPFWPAEPESSSQNFQHIASQDKPKSTKADRARGERPLPAFSGRTLSGTKLSMSSMIGKRVLFFFFNPELKEAGIVADALAQVSKLSKSHNFEIVGVGVGSDTAQVRSFSKKHGFDFPVIDDSNARITKLLRIPGPLFVIGADSEGYMTFALPGFDTSGPDAVTQIANRVKESLRIQTAANVAGPLIDHPKAPTFTTNDINGKPFDLASLKGRPIVLIFFLHTCPHCHHALAFFRDQIEKLPKDSQPALVGVSLQNRPSAVRNALADLNLDFFVPLADPSQEILQSYGVASGVPDISLIDSEGRIIYRSSGWRDDRDPALMRMYLAKIAGERIPMLLSKKGFAGNDVCTVCHTEQAATWELTKHAQAYATLVTHGEERDGECVSCHVVGFDQPGGFSFAHPETYLENVGCESCHGRGGPHLSPNFLADGGYESACVQCHDKKHSLGFDFAQFVPHVSHAVIASMTPEERAEKFGENARLSRPLLPTTADYVGSQACQTCHESEFSTWSQSPHAHAVKTLLKEDHASDAQCLTCHTTGYGRPGGFPEDGQVAAHADLASVGCESCHGPGGDHVPQSAPKFGTILSLGDKCDSCVILQICGTCHDEDNDPNFTFEVQEHIDRQRHGTTEAGTSKPLGPTAALPMGEGRLAEALHWIQTPS
;
A
#
# COMPACT_ATOMS: atom_id res chain seq x y z
N MET A 1 5.88 59.08 -0.24
CA MET A 1 5.48 60.32 0.47
C MET A 1 4.24 59.97 1.29
N SER A 2 4.29 60.05 2.62
CA SER A 2 3.68 61.10 3.47
C SER A 2 2.18 61.26 3.24
N PHE A 3 1.28 61.11 4.21
CA PHE A 3 1.37 61.31 5.68
C PHE A 3 1.33 59.97 6.46
N TRP A 4 2.15 59.68 7.48
CA TRP A 4 2.19 60.24 8.85
C TRP A 4 0.90 59.97 9.64
N LYS A 5 0.75 58.95 10.51
CA LYS A 5 1.67 58.04 11.26
C LYS A 5 2.22 58.55 12.63
N THR A 6 1.51 58.14 13.69
CA THR A 6 1.94 57.62 15.02
C THR A 6 3.27 58.05 15.68
N LEU A 7 3.20 58.54 16.94
CA LEU A 7 4.24 58.48 18.00
C LEU A 7 3.50 58.58 19.37
N LEU A 8 3.85 57.92 20.50
CA LEU A 8 5.13 57.74 21.25
C LEU A 8 5.71 59.08 21.76
N VAL A 9 6.42 59.19 22.89
CA VAL A 9 6.99 58.21 23.87
C VAL A 9 6.45 58.52 25.29
N LEU A 10 6.90 58.11 26.50
CA LEU A 10 8.01 57.38 27.19
C LEU A 10 7.35 56.80 28.50
N VAL A 11 7.85 55.93 29.40
CA VAL A 11 9.15 55.34 29.83
C VAL A 11 8.89 53.86 30.20
N ALA A 12 9.70 52.80 30.00
CA ALA A 12 11.09 52.54 29.59
C ALA A 12 12.12 52.13 30.70
N LEU A 13 12.23 50.81 30.92
CA LEU A 13 13.41 50.02 31.41
C LEU A 13 13.86 50.09 32.89
N ILE A 14 13.92 48.91 33.55
CA ILE A 14 15.14 48.22 34.05
C ILE A 14 14.78 46.83 34.65
N SER A 15 15.72 45.88 34.67
CA SER A 15 15.50 44.44 34.92
C SER A 15 15.77 43.95 36.35
N ALA A 16 14.98 42.99 36.85
CA ALA A 16 15.26 41.99 37.91
C ALA A 16 13.97 41.20 38.24
N ALA A 17 13.93 39.97 38.77
CA ALA A 17 14.86 38.84 38.79
C ALA A 17 14.08 37.56 39.22
N CYS A 18 14.65 36.37 39.03
CA CYS A 18 14.34 35.04 39.62
C CYS A 18 12.88 34.64 39.97
N VAL A 19 12.43 33.48 39.43
CA VAL A 19 11.30 32.71 39.99
C VAL A 19 11.72 31.25 40.21
N GLU A 20 11.99 30.93 41.47
CA GLU A 20 11.90 29.61 42.12
C GLU A 20 10.95 29.82 43.34
N GLU A 21 10.17 28.86 43.86
CA GLU A 21 9.98 27.43 43.59
C GLU A 21 8.49 27.17 43.21
N ILE A 22 7.84 25.99 43.21
CA ILE A 22 7.77 24.85 44.14
C ILE A 22 7.43 23.56 43.36
N LYS A 23 8.00 22.40 43.76
CA LYS A 23 7.64 21.06 43.27
C LYS A 23 6.77 20.29 44.28
N PRO A 24 5.78 19.47 43.85
CA PRO A 24 5.20 18.42 44.67
C PRO A 24 6.13 17.19 44.77
N GLN A 25 5.91 16.33 45.77
CA GLN A 25 6.85 15.28 46.22
C GLN A 25 6.61 13.89 45.61
N SER A 26 7.57 12.99 45.87
CA SER A 26 7.71 11.66 45.26
C SER A 26 7.39 10.48 46.19
N SER A 27 7.00 9.35 45.60
CA SER A 27 7.21 7.98 46.10
C SER A 27 6.99 6.99 44.94
N SER A 28 7.59 5.81 44.85
CA SER A 28 8.60 5.14 45.69
C SER A 28 9.57 4.33 44.81
N ALA A 29 10.78 4.01 45.31
CA ALA A 29 11.80 3.26 44.58
C ALA A 29 11.85 1.77 44.98
N TRP A 30 12.25 0.91 44.05
CA TRP A 30 12.51 -0.51 44.29
C TRP A 30 13.96 -0.74 44.75
N PRO A 31 14.23 -1.71 45.66
CA PRO A 31 15.55 -1.89 46.25
C PRO A 31 16.48 -2.76 45.38
N THR A 32 17.78 -2.45 45.42
CA THR A 32 18.85 -3.25 44.82
C THR A 32 19.77 -3.84 45.89
N SER A 33 20.10 -5.13 45.77
CA SER A 33 21.26 -5.76 46.41
C SER A 33 21.58 -7.09 45.74
N ALA A 34 22.87 -7.41 45.62
CA ALA A 34 23.39 -8.65 45.01
C ALA A 34 23.77 -9.68 46.11
N PRO A 35 24.28 -10.88 45.76
CA PRO A 35 25.68 -10.96 45.33
C PRO A 35 25.93 -11.86 44.11
N GLU A 36 27.08 -11.65 43.48
CA GLU A 36 27.57 -12.45 42.35
C GLU A 36 28.04 -13.86 42.78
N LYS A 37 27.97 -14.81 41.86
CA LYS A 37 28.88 -15.96 41.82
C LYS A 37 29.43 -16.16 40.42
N ILE A 38 30.68 -15.78 40.25
CA ILE A 38 31.45 -16.00 39.01
C ILE A 38 31.70 -17.50 38.85
N VAL A 39 31.32 -18.06 37.70
CA VAL A 39 31.76 -19.39 37.24
C VAL A 39 32.16 -19.24 35.77
N SER A 40 33.43 -19.51 35.46
CA SER A 40 33.99 -19.44 34.11
C SER A 40 33.63 -20.68 33.29
N PRO A 41 33.22 -20.54 32.00
CA PRO A 41 33.21 -21.65 31.06
C PRO A 41 34.66 -22.04 30.73
N GLY A 42 34.99 -23.33 30.83
CA GLY A 42 36.25 -23.88 30.33
C GLY A 42 36.10 -24.44 28.91
N GLU A 43 37.20 -24.46 28.17
CA GLU A 43 37.28 -25.10 26.84
C GLU A 43 37.21 -26.62 26.93
N VAL A 44 36.36 -27.26 26.10
CA VAL A 44 36.61 -28.61 25.54
C VAL A 44 36.06 -28.65 24.11
N ALA A 45 36.76 -29.34 23.21
CA ALA A 45 36.50 -29.32 21.78
C ALA A 45 35.70 -30.54 21.23
N LEU A 46 35.17 -30.36 20.01
CA LEU A 46 35.00 -31.35 18.93
C LEU A 46 34.44 -32.76 19.25
N ALA A 47 33.30 -33.08 18.63
CA ALA A 47 32.93 -34.43 18.21
C ALA A 47 32.20 -34.41 16.85
N HIS A 48 32.47 -35.39 15.97
CA HIS A 48 31.90 -35.48 14.63
C HIS A 48 30.95 -36.68 14.47
N SER A 49 29.99 -36.54 13.54
CA SER A 49 29.36 -37.65 12.79
C SER A 49 28.34 -38.52 13.56
N PRO A 50 27.55 -39.38 12.87
CA PRO A 50 26.45 -38.98 11.97
C PRO A 50 25.13 -39.71 12.29
N PHE A 51 24.02 -39.42 11.60
CA PHE A 51 23.04 -40.41 11.09
C PHE A 51 21.85 -39.74 10.36
N TRP A 52 21.67 -40.05 9.07
CA TRP A 52 20.41 -39.91 8.32
C TRP A 52 20.38 -40.99 7.21
N PRO A 53 19.28 -41.76 7.02
CA PRO A 53 19.19 -42.80 6.00
C PRO A 53 18.65 -42.29 4.65
N ALA A 54 19.01 -43.05 3.60
CA ALA A 54 18.85 -42.79 2.17
C ALA A 54 17.45 -42.44 1.62
N GLU A 55 17.48 -41.81 0.44
CA GLU A 55 16.37 -41.66 -0.52
C GLU A 55 15.93 -43.01 -1.14
N PRO A 56 14.71 -43.10 -1.70
CA PRO A 56 14.34 -44.05 -2.75
C PRO A 56 14.41 -43.42 -4.16
N GLU A 57 14.81 -44.21 -5.15
CA GLU A 57 15.15 -43.75 -6.51
C GLU A 57 13.94 -43.38 -7.41
N SER A 58 14.26 -42.73 -8.54
CA SER A 58 13.31 -42.25 -9.53
C SER A 58 12.68 -43.35 -10.42
N SER A 59 11.44 -43.15 -10.84
CA SER A 59 10.83 -43.85 -11.96
C SER A 59 10.39 -42.85 -13.05
N SER A 60 11.25 -42.65 -14.04
CA SER A 60 10.97 -41.75 -15.16
C SER A 60 10.05 -42.40 -16.20
N GLN A 61 8.99 -41.70 -16.60
CA GLN A 61 8.24 -42.01 -17.82
C GLN A 61 8.00 -40.74 -18.63
N ASN A 62 8.19 -40.86 -19.95
CA ASN A 62 8.25 -39.72 -20.88
C ASN A 62 6.91 -39.00 -21.03
N PHE A 63 6.94 -37.67 -20.97
CA PHE A 63 6.14 -36.84 -21.86
C PHE A 63 7.09 -36.03 -22.74
N GLN A 64 6.85 -36.04 -24.05
CA GLN A 64 7.76 -35.44 -25.02
C GLN A 64 7.59 -33.92 -25.05
N HIS A 65 8.66 -33.18 -24.77
CA HIS A 65 8.71 -31.75 -25.04
C HIS A 65 8.59 -31.51 -26.55
N ILE A 66 7.54 -30.80 -26.97
CA ILE A 66 7.61 -29.96 -28.16
C ILE A 66 8.23 -28.65 -27.71
N ALA A 67 9.32 -28.24 -28.36
CA ALA A 67 10.11 -27.09 -27.93
C ALA A 67 9.37 -25.76 -28.18
N SER A 68 9.34 -24.92 -27.16
CA SER A 68 9.33 -23.46 -27.30
C SER A 68 10.68 -22.92 -26.79
N GLN A 69 11.14 -21.82 -27.37
CA GLN A 69 12.48 -21.29 -27.16
C GLN A 69 12.69 -20.72 -25.75
N ASP A 70 13.95 -20.59 -25.35
CA ASP A 70 14.37 -20.15 -24.02
C ASP A 70 13.74 -18.82 -23.60
N LYS A 71 12.71 -18.91 -22.74
CA LYS A 71 12.44 -17.85 -21.77
C LYS A 71 13.36 -18.07 -20.56
N PRO A 72 13.91 -17.01 -19.95
CA PRO A 72 14.55 -17.15 -18.65
C PRO A 72 13.56 -17.76 -17.65
N LYS A 73 14.06 -18.60 -16.73
CA LYS A 73 13.22 -19.15 -15.65
C LYS A 73 12.64 -17.98 -14.85
N SER A 74 11.34 -18.01 -14.61
CA SER A 74 10.69 -17.06 -13.71
C SER A 74 11.31 -17.18 -12.31
N THR A 75 11.63 -16.05 -11.69
CA THR A 75 12.03 -15.94 -10.28
C THR A 75 10.85 -16.11 -9.32
N LYS A 76 9.62 -16.03 -9.83
CA LYS A 76 8.39 -15.93 -9.04
C LYS A 76 7.99 -17.27 -8.42
N ALA A 77 7.97 -17.34 -7.09
CA ALA A 77 7.72 -18.55 -6.31
C ALA A 77 6.30 -19.11 -6.50
N ASP A 78 6.11 -20.44 -6.42
CA ASP A 78 4.85 -21.12 -6.74
C ASP A 78 3.61 -20.62 -5.96
N ARG A 79 2.43 -20.77 -6.58
CA ARG A 79 1.12 -20.39 -6.01
C ARG A 79 0.73 -21.24 -4.79
N ALA A 80 0.05 -20.64 -3.83
CA ALA A 80 -0.42 -21.28 -2.61
C ALA A 80 -1.53 -22.31 -2.86
N ARG A 81 -1.59 -23.33 -2.00
CA ARG A 81 -2.58 -24.43 -2.07
C ARG A 81 -3.98 -24.01 -1.61
N GLY A 82 -4.61 -23.14 -2.38
CA GLY A 82 -5.97 -22.64 -2.14
C GLY A 82 -6.42 -21.57 -3.14
N GLU A 83 -5.48 -20.92 -3.83
CA GLU A 83 -5.75 -19.92 -4.86
C GLU A 83 -6.53 -20.51 -6.05
N ARG A 84 -7.41 -19.72 -6.65
CA ARG A 84 -8.36 -20.20 -7.66
C ARG A 84 -8.12 -19.53 -9.01
N PRO A 85 -7.60 -20.25 -10.02
CA PRO A 85 -7.54 -19.72 -11.38
C PRO A 85 -8.96 -19.53 -11.91
N LEU A 86 -9.23 -18.42 -12.60
CA LEU A 86 -10.52 -18.24 -13.27
C LEU A 86 -10.67 -19.26 -14.40
N PRO A 87 -11.82 -19.95 -14.52
CA PRO A 87 -12.11 -20.81 -15.65
C PRO A 87 -11.91 -20.08 -16.98
N ALA A 88 -10.97 -20.55 -17.80
CA ALA A 88 -10.62 -19.89 -19.06
C ALA A 88 -11.83 -19.78 -20.00
N PHE A 89 -12.13 -18.55 -20.45
CA PHE A 89 -13.22 -18.26 -21.37
C PHE A 89 -12.77 -17.34 -22.52
N SER A 90 -13.64 -17.19 -23.52
CA SER A 90 -13.50 -16.17 -24.56
C SER A 90 -14.87 -15.68 -25.01
N GLY A 91 -15.01 -14.37 -25.21
CA GLY A 91 -16.22 -13.73 -25.73
C GLY A 91 -15.93 -12.96 -27.04
N ARG A 92 -16.98 -12.36 -27.60
CA ARG A 92 -16.83 -11.26 -28.57
C ARG A 92 -17.20 -9.95 -27.90
N THR A 93 -16.42 -8.91 -28.16
CA THR A 93 -16.73 -7.56 -27.73
C THR A 93 -17.86 -6.96 -28.56
N LEU A 94 -18.47 -5.88 -28.08
CA LEU A 94 -19.41 -5.06 -28.85
C LEU A 94 -18.81 -4.47 -30.14
N SER A 95 -17.48 -4.38 -30.25
CA SER A 95 -16.72 -4.00 -31.46
C SER A 95 -16.42 -5.19 -32.39
N GLY A 96 -16.80 -6.42 -32.03
CA GLY A 96 -16.61 -7.64 -32.81
C GLY A 96 -15.31 -8.39 -32.55
N THR A 97 -14.33 -7.76 -31.88
CA THR A 97 -13.05 -8.36 -31.45
C THR A 97 -13.29 -9.60 -30.60
N LYS A 98 -12.49 -10.66 -30.78
CA LYS A 98 -12.49 -11.81 -29.87
C LYS A 98 -11.56 -11.49 -28.69
N LEU A 99 -12.11 -11.49 -27.47
CA LEU A 99 -11.33 -11.36 -26.24
C LEU A 99 -11.28 -12.71 -25.52
N SER A 100 -10.15 -13.04 -24.91
CA SER A 100 -9.90 -14.35 -24.28
C SER A 100 -9.06 -14.21 -23.02
N MET A 101 -9.23 -15.10 -22.02
CA MET A 101 -8.44 -15.06 -20.78
C MET A 101 -6.93 -15.02 -21.08
N SER A 102 -6.45 -15.86 -22.00
CA SER A 102 -5.04 -15.93 -22.43
C SER A 102 -4.50 -14.67 -23.11
N SER A 103 -5.36 -13.72 -23.52
CA SER A 103 -4.95 -12.43 -24.11
C SER A 103 -5.08 -11.25 -23.15
N MET A 104 -5.35 -11.52 -21.86
CA MET A 104 -5.38 -10.54 -20.77
C MET A 104 -4.35 -10.85 -19.66
N ILE A 105 -3.70 -12.01 -19.75
CA ILE A 105 -2.54 -12.38 -18.92
C ILE A 105 -1.41 -11.36 -19.12
N GLY A 106 -0.78 -10.95 -18.02
CA GLY A 106 0.20 -9.87 -17.94
C GLY A 106 -0.31 -8.63 -17.20
N LYS A 107 -1.63 -8.44 -17.12
CA LYS A 107 -2.28 -7.34 -16.37
C LYS A 107 -3.37 -7.87 -15.45
N ARG A 108 -3.67 -7.15 -14.37
CA ARG A 108 -4.82 -7.44 -13.50
C ARG A 108 -6.12 -7.16 -14.27
N VAL A 109 -7.21 -7.84 -13.97
CA VAL A 109 -8.48 -7.68 -14.71
C VAL A 109 -9.69 -7.60 -13.78
N LEU A 110 -10.55 -6.61 -13.98
CA LEU A 110 -11.86 -6.52 -13.33
C LEU A 110 -12.95 -6.92 -14.33
N PHE A 111 -13.62 -8.04 -14.07
CA PHE A 111 -14.80 -8.45 -14.84
C PHE A 111 -16.06 -7.88 -14.22
N PHE A 112 -16.69 -6.93 -14.91
CA PHE A 112 -17.94 -6.28 -14.50
C PHE A 112 -19.13 -6.95 -15.20
N PHE A 113 -19.88 -7.77 -14.48
CA PHE A 113 -21.12 -8.38 -14.96
C PHE A 113 -22.27 -7.43 -14.68
N PHE A 114 -23.05 -7.09 -15.71
CA PHE A 114 -24.19 -6.19 -15.59
C PHE A 114 -25.34 -6.58 -16.53
N ASN A 115 -26.59 -6.40 -16.08
CA ASN A 115 -27.76 -6.36 -16.94
C ASN A 115 -28.20 -4.88 -17.11
N PRO A 116 -28.17 -4.32 -18.35
CA PRO A 116 -28.67 -2.98 -18.69
C PRO A 116 -30.09 -2.62 -18.24
N GLU A 117 -30.96 -3.61 -17.99
CA GLU A 117 -32.35 -3.40 -17.55
C GLU A 117 -32.45 -3.07 -16.04
N LEU A 118 -31.37 -3.25 -15.29
CA LEU A 118 -31.30 -2.88 -13.87
C LEU A 118 -30.89 -1.41 -13.71
N LYS A 119 -31.63 -0.68 -12.89
CA LYS A 119 -31.36 0.74 -12.61
C LYS A 119 -30.05 0.91 -11.82
N GLU A 120 -29.81 -0.03 -10.93
CA GLU A 120 -28.68 -0.13 -9.99
C GLU A 120 -27.36 -0.32 -10.76
N ALA A 121 -27.41 -1.06 -11.88
CA ALA A 121 -26.25 -1.29 -12.75
C ALA A 121 -25.69 0.02 -13.31
N GLY A 122 -26.53 1.04 -13.55
CA GLY A 122 -26.09 2.36 -14.02
C GLY A 122 -25.20 3.09 -13.01
N ILE A 123 -25.48 2.97 -11.72
CA ILE A 123 -24.72 3.63 -10.65
C ILE A 123 -23.36 2.94 -10.45
N VAL A 124 -23.31 1.60 -10.57
CA VAL A 124 -22.05 0.84 -10.58
C VAL A 124 -21.24 1.11 -11.87
N ALA A 125 -21.92 1.27 -13.01
CA ALA A 125 -21.31 1.63 -14.28
C ALA A 125 -20.62 3.01 -14.21
N ASP A 126 -21.29 4.03 -13.68
CA ASP A 126 -20.71 5.36 -13.48
C ASP A 126 -19.50 5.32 -12.52
N ALA A 127 -19.54 4.47 -11.48
CA ALA A 127 -18.42 4.28 -10.56
C ALA A 127 -17.21 3.61 -11.23
N LEU A 128 -17.44 2.56 -12.04
CA LEU A 128 -16.37 1.87 -12.76
C LEU A 128 -15.79 2.71 -13.90
N ALA A 129 -16.56 3.61 -14.51
CA ALA A 129 -16.05 4.61 -15.47
C ALA A 129 -15.25 5.76 -14.82
N GLN A 130 -15.30 5.90 -13.49
CA GLN A 130 -14.33 6.72 -12.74
C GLN A 130 -13.07 5.91 -12.41
N VAL A 131 -13.22 4.63 -12.06
CA VAL A 131 -12.08 3.75 -11.74
C VAL A 131 -11.26 3.41 -12.99
N SER A 132 -11.87 3.24 -14.17
CA SER A 132 -11.16 2.89 -15.42
C SER A 132 -10.05 3.86 -15.78
N LYS A 133 -10.15 5.13 -15.38
CA LYS A 133 -9.12 6.16 -15.56
C LYS A 133 -7.80 5.84 -14.84
N LEU A 134 -7.86 5.04 -13.78
CA LEU A 134 -6.68 4.60 -13.00
C LEU A 134 -6.05 3.30 -13.54
N SER A 135 -6.63 2.69 -14.59
CA SER A 135 -6.17 1.43 -15.21
C SER A 135 -4.67 1.42 -15.50
N LYS A 136 -4.22 2.44 -16.23
CA LYS A 136 -2.82 2.57 -16.67
C LYS A 136 -1.85 2.97 -15.56
N SER A 137 -2.30 3.60 -14.48
CA SER A 137 -1.41 3.97 -13.36
C SER A 137 -1.29 2.86 -12.31
N HIS A 138 -2.14 1.82 -12.37
CA HIS A 138 -2.25 0.78 -11.33
C HIS A 138 -2.35 -0.67 -11.89
N ASN A 139 -1.96 -0.87 -13.16
CA ASN A 139 -1.83 -2.15 -13.87
C ASN A 139 -3.08 -3.03 -13.84
N PHE A 140 -4.23 -2.47 -14.20
CA PHE A 140 -5.45 -3.24 -14.36
C PHE A 140 -6.22 -2.83 -15.61
N GLU A 141 -6.97 -3.77 -16.20
CA GLU A 141 -7.99 -3.49 -17.20
C GLU A 141 -9.38 -3.80 -16.65
N ILE A 142 -10.40 -3.08 -17.12
CA ILE A 142 -11.81 -3.43 -16.85
C ILE A 142 -12.37 -4.12 -18.08
N VAL A 143 -13.17 -5.17 -17.89
CA VAL A 143 -13.89 -5.86 -18.95
C VAL A 143 -15.36 -5.95 -18.56
N GLY A 144 -16.20 -5.20 -19.27
CA GLY A 144 -17.65 -5.31 -19.12
C GLY A 144 -18.15 -6.64 -19.69
N VAL A 145 -19.16 -7.22 -19.07
CA VAL A 145 -19.86 -8.44 -19.52
C VAL A 145 -21.35 -8.17 -19.40
N GLY A 146 -21.98 -7.85 -20.53
CA GLY A 146 -23.41 -7.55 -20.59
C GLY A 146 -24.24 -8.84 -20.62
N VAL A 147 -25.13 -9.03 -19.64
CA VAL A 147 -25.85 -10.29 -19.38
C VAL A 147 -27.36 -10.12 -19.54
N GLY A 148 -28.02 -11.08 -20.20
CA GLY A 148 -29.49 -11.19 -20.28
C GLY A 148 -30.17 -10.24 -21.27
N SER A 149 -29.68 -9.02 -21.40
CA SER A 149 -30.06 -8.05 -22.44
C SER A 149 -29.61 -8.43 -23.84
N ASP A 150 -30.18 -7.77 -24.86
CA ASP A 150 -29.69 -7.84 -26.25
C ASP A 150 -28.45 -6.95 -26.52
N THR A 151 -27.73 -7.24 -27.61
CA THR A 151 -26.51 -6.52 -28.00
C THR A 151 -26.69 -5.01 -28.18
N ALA A 152 -27.88 -4.56 -28.61
CA ALA A 152 -28.18 -3.14 -28.83
C ALA A 152 -28.50 -2.42 -27.50
N GLN A 153 -29.22 -3.07 -26.57
CA GLN A 153 -29.37 -2.61 -25.19
C GLN A 153 -28.00 -2.45 -24.50
N VAL A 154 -27.15 -3.49 -24.52
CA VAL A 154 -25.81 -3.47 -23.91
C VAL A 154 -24.94 -2.37 -24.53
N ARG A 155 -24.98 -2.18 -25.86
CA ARG A 155 -24.26 -1.10 -26.55
C ARG A 155 -24.79 0.30 -26.21
N SER A 156 -26.11 0.46 -26.10
CA SER A 156 -26.74 1.71 -25.69
C SER A 156 -26.33 2.11 -24.27
N PHE A 157 -26.40 1.16 -23.34
CA PHE A 157 -25.97 1.31 -21.94
C PHE A 157 -24.48 1.68 -21.84
N SER A 158 -23.61 0.95 -22.53
CA SER A 158 -22.15 1.20 -22.52
C SER A 158 -21.81 2.61 -23.03
N LYS A 159 -22.51 3.08 -24.06
CA LYS A 159 -22.35 4.46 -24.57
C LYS A 159 -22.91 5.51 -23.61
N LYS A 160 -24.06 5.24 -22.96
CA LYS A 160 -24.69 6.14 -22.00
C LYS A 160 -23.79 6.39 -20.78
N HIS A 161 -23.15 5.33 -20.27
CA HIS A 161 -22.28 5.37 -19.10
C HIS A 161 -20.79 5.57 -19.44
N GLY A 162 -20.49 6.01 -20.67
CA GLY A 162 -19.17 6.51 -21.04
C GLY A 162 -18.02 5.49 -21.00
N PHE A 163 -18.30 4.19 -21.21
CA PHE A 163 -17.26 3.16 -21.12
C PHE A 163 -16.17 3.32 -22.19
N ASP A 164 -14.94 3.52 -21.71
CA ASP A 164 -13.68 3.50 -22.45
C ASP A 164 -13.09 2.08 -22.58
N PHE A 165 -13.53 1.16 -21.73
CA PHE A 165 -13.06 -0.21 -21.62
C PHE A 165 -13.87 -1.23 -22.46
N PRO A 166 -13.28 -2.39 -22.87
CA PRO A 166 -13.97 -3.36 -23.70
C PRO A 166 -15.15 -4.05 -22.99
N VAL A 167 -16.26 -4.21 -23.70
CA VAL A 167 -17.46 -4.91 -23.23
C VAL A 167 -17.72 -6.14 -24.08
N ILE A 168 -17.82 -7.31 -23.45
CA ILE A 168 -18.25 -8.59 -24.02
C ILE A 168 -19.79 -8.68 -24.02
N ASP A 169 -20.34 -9.22 -25.11
CA ASP A 169 -21.73 -9.68 -25.16
C ASP A 169 -21.84 -11.10 -24.58
N ASP A 170 -22.50 -11.22 -23.41
CA ASP A 170 -22.91 -12.48 -22.80
C ASP A 170 -24.44 -12.51 -22.60
N SER A 171 -25.18 -11.99 -23.59
CA SER A 171 -26.67 -12.05 -23.68
C SER A 171 -27.24 -13.44 -23.38
N ASN A 172 -26.56 -14.48 -23.84
CA ASN A 172 -26.90 -15.89 -23.62
C ASN A 172 -26.46 -16.46 -22.24
N ALA A 173 -25.78 -15.64 -21.43
CA ALA A 173 -25.27 -15.91 -20.10
C ALA A 173 -24.32 -17.12 -20.00
N ARG A 174 -23.53 -17.40 -21.05
CA ARG A 174 -22.60 -18.54 -21.09
C ARG A 174 -21.39 -18.33 -20.20
N ILE A 175 -20.79 -17.15 -20.21
CA ILE A 175 -19.64 -16.80 -19.35
C ILE A 175 -20.13 -16.71 -17.90
N THR A 176 -21.25 -16.03 -17.69
CA THR A 176 -21.93 -15.89 -16.40
C THR A 176 -22.21 -17.24 -15.74
N LYS A 177 -22.75 -18.21 -16.49
CA LYS A 177 -23.01 -19.58 -16.00
C LYS A 177 -21.73 -20.39 -15.78
N LEU A 178 -20.71 -20.24 -16.64
CA LEU A 178 -19.42 -20.93 -16.50
C LEU A 178 -18.69 -20.52 -15.21
N LEU A 179 -18.68 -19.22 -14.91
CA LEU A 179 -18.08 -18.64 -13.70
C LEU A 179 -18.98 -18.74 -12.46
N ARG A 180 -20.22 -19.22 -12.62
CA ARG A 180 -21.23 -19.37 -11.56
C ARG A 180 -21.54 -18.06 -10.82
N ILE A 181 -21.58 -16.94 -11.56
CA ILE A 181 -21.91 -15.62 -10.99
C ILE A 181 -23.33 -15.69 -10.37
N PRO A 182 -23.50 -15.31 -9.09
CA PRO A 182 -24.76 -15.53 -8.36
C PRO A 182 -25.88 -14.54 -8.72
N GLY A 183 -25.58 -13.47 -9.46
CA GLY A 183 -26.56 -12.45 -9.81
C GLY A 183 -26.16 -11.62 -11.05
N PRO A 184 -27.11 -10.84 -11.61
CA PRO A 184 -26.92 -10.05 -12.83
C PRO A 184 -26.11 -8.76 -12.66
N LEU A 185 -25.61 -8.46 -11.45
CA LEU A 185 -24.78 -7.30 -11.14
C LEU A 185 -23.66 -7.73 -10.17
N PHE A 186 -22.42 -7.75 -10.64
CA PHE A 186 -21.30 -8.36 -9.89
C PHE A 186 -19.94 -7.89 -10.44
N VAL A 187 -18.91 -7.77 -9.60
CA VAL A 187 -17.51 -7.56 -10.04
C VAL A 187 -16.60 -8.68 -9.53
N ILE A 188 -15.71 -9.18 -10.39
CA ILE A 188 -14.61 -10.09 -10.01
C ILE A 188 -13.27 -9.40 -10.31
N GLY A 189 -12.35 -9.43 -9.35
CA GLY A 189 -10.95 -9.09 -9.58
C GLY A 189 -10.11 -10.34 -9.86
N ALA A 190 -9.23 -10.24 -10.84
CA ALA A 190 -8.16 -11.19 -11.11
C ALA A 190 -6.79 -10.50 -11.20
N ASP A 191 -5.74 -11.25 -10.91
CA ASP A 191 -4.35 -10.79 -11.08
C ASP A 191 -3.80 -11.05 -12.50
N SER A 192 -2.51 -10.73 -12.69
CA SER A 192 -1.77 -10.83 -13.94
C SER A 192 -1.64 -12.25 -14.50
N GLU A 193 -1.90 -13.29 -13.71
CA GLU A 193 -1.92 -14.70 -14.15
C GLU A 193 -3.34 -15.29 -14.23
N GLY A 194 -4.37 -14.46 -14.01
CA GLY A 194 -5.77 -14.86 -14.11
C GLY A 194 -6.32 -15.60 -12.89
N TYR A 195 -5.67 -15.49 -11.72
CA TYR A 195 -6.22 -16.02 -10.47
C TYR A 195 -7.16 -15.01 -9.83
N MET A 196 -8.28 -15.50 -9.28
CA MET A 196 -9.28 -14.67 -8.60
C MET A 196 -8.71 -14.10 -7.31
N THR A 197 -8.59 -12.77 -7.23
CA THR A 197 -8.10 -12.05 -6.05
C THR A 197 -9.22 -11.55 -5.15
N PHE A 198 -10.34 -11.12 -5.73
CA PHE A 198 -11.53 -10.69 -4.98
C PHE A 198 -12.84 -10.86 -5.77
N ALA A 199 -13.97 -10.77 -5.06
CA ALA A 199 -15.30 -10.77 -5.63
C ALA A 199 -16.19 -9.78 -4.87
N LEU A 200 -16.96 -8.96 -5.58
CA LEU A 200 -17.87 -7.95 -5.03
C LEU A 200 -19.31 -8.25 -5.48
N PRO A 201 -20.06 -9.07 -4.71
CA PRO A 201 -21.51 -9.00 -4.68
C PRO A 201 -21.99 -7.69 -4.04
N GLY A 202 -23.19 -7.26 -4.43
CA GLY A 202 -24.00 -6.25 -3.74
C GLY A 202 -23.41 -4.84 -3.75
N PHE A 203 -24.13 -3.87 -4.30
CA PHE A 203 -23.73 -2.47 -4.29
C PHE A 203 -24.87 -1.63 -3.70
N ASP A 204 -24.60 -0.92 -2.61
CA ASP A 204 -25.56 0.05 -2.08
C ASP A 204 -25.67 1.22 -3.06
N THR A 205 -26.80 1.33 -3.74
CA THR A 205 -27.13 2.40 -4.67
C THR A 205 -28.22 3.33 -4.13
N SER A 206 -28.45 3.34 -2.81
CA SER A 206 -29.54 4.10 -2.17
C SER A 206 -29.15 5.53 -1.78
N GLY A 207 -27.88 5.76 -1.45
CA GLY A 207 -27.37 7.07 -1.02
C GLY A 207 -27.02 8.03 -2.17
N PRO A 208 -26.99 9.36 -1.92
CA PRO A 208 -26.63 10.36 -2.93
C PRO A 208 -25.18 10.19 -3.43
N ASP A 209 -24.27 9.76 -2.56
CA ASP A 209 -22.84 9.59 -2.85
C ASP A 209 -22.48 8.15 -3.29
N ALA A 210 -23.47 7.32 -3.63
CA ALA A 210 -23.28 5.89 -3.91
C ALA A 210 -22.19 5.61 -4.96
N VAL A 211 -22.12 6.42 -6.03
CA VAL A 211 -21.09 6.30 -7.08
C VAL A 211 -19.68 6.39 -6.48
N THR A 212 -19.44 7.36 -5.59
CA THR A 212 -18.16 7.59 -4.92
C THR A 212 -17.82 6.46 -3.95
N GLN A 213 -18.80 5.99 -3.17
CA GLN A 213 -18.62 4.88 -2.23
C GLN A 213 -18.29 3.56 -2.94
N ILE A 214 -18.97 3.27 -4.06
CA ILE A 214 -18.71 2.11 -4.90
C ILE A 214 -17.32 2.21 -5.55
N ALA A 215 -16.96 3.39 -6.08
CA ALA A 215 -15.64 3.62 -6.67
C ALA A 215 -14.51 3.42 -5.65
N ASN A 216 -14.68 3.90 -4.41
CA ASN A 216 -13.70 3.71 -3.34
C ASN A 216 -13.59 2.24 -2.92
N ARG A 217 -14.70 1.53 -2.71
CA ARG A 217 -14.69 0.07 -2.41
C ARG A 217 -14.01 -0.77 -3.50
N VAL A 218 -14.10 -0.35 -4.77
CA VAL A 218 -13.36 -0.99 -5.88
C VAL A 218 -11.86 -0.62 -5.83
N LYS A 219 -11.50 0.63 -5.55
CA LYS A 219 -10.09 1.06 -5.35
C LYS A 219 -9.43 0.31 -4.19
N GLU A 220 -10.11 0.20 -3.05
CA GLU A 220 -9.69 -0.58 -1.88
C GLU A 220 -9.44 -2.05 -2.25
N SER A 221 -10.36 -2.68 -2.98
CA SER A 221 -10.22 -4.05 -3.49
C SER A 221 -9.03 -4.20 -4.45
N LEU A 222 -8.64 -3.13 -5.14
CA LEU A 222 -7.44 -3.06 -5.99
C LEU A 222 -6.15 -2.68 -5.23
N ARG A 223 -6.20 -2.44 -3.90
CA ARG A 223 -5.12 -1.88 -3.07
C ARG A 223 -4.69 -0.46 -3.47
N ILE A 224 -5.58 0.34 -4.05
CA ILE A 224 -5.32 1.73 -4.45
C ILE A 224 -5.74 2.66 -3.30
N GLN A 225 -4.79 3.44 -2.76
CA GLN A 225 -5.08 4.46 -1.73
C GLN A 225 -6.00 5.55 -2.31
N THR A 226 -6.88 6.14 -1.48
CA THR A 226 -7.73 7.27 -1.90
C THR A 226 -7.32 8.56 -1.19
N ALA A 227 -7.43 9.70 -1.87
CA ALA A 227 -7.07 11.01 -1.32
C ALA A 227 -7.82 11.40 -0.02
N ALA A 228 -9.00 10.81 0.22
CA ALA A 228 -9.76 11.00 1.47
C ALA A 228 -8.96 10.57 2.70
N ASN A 229 -8.06 9.59 2.56
CA ASN A 229 -7.25 9.04 3.65
C ASN A 229 -6.14 10.00 4.11
N VAL A 230 -5.83 11.07 3.35
CA VAL A 230 -4.66 11.92 3.59
C VAL A 230 -5.01 13.24 4.29
N ALA A 231 -6.04 13.94 3.80
CA ALA A 231 -6.44 15.27 4.29
C ALA A 231 -7.48 15.24 5.43
N GLY A 232 -7.96 14.06 5.83
CA GLY A 232 -8.96 13.91 6.90
C GLY A 232 -8.42 14.19 8.31
N PRO A 233 -9.29 14.19 9.34
CA PRO A 233 -8.86 14.07 10.73
C PRO A 233 -8.02 12.81 10.91
N LEU A 234 -6.93 12.89 11.67
CA LEU A 234 -5.97 11.78 11.79
C LEU A 234 -6.62 10.47 12.27
N ILE A 235 -7.55 10.54 13.22
CA ILE A 235 -8.37 9.40 13.63
C ILE A 235 -9.84 9.76 13.40
N ASP A 236 -10.47 9.19 12.37
CA ASP A 236 -11.92 9.29 12.14
C ASP A 236 -12.54 7.93 11.81
N HIS A 237 -12.97 7.20 12.84
CA HIS A 237 -13.69 5.94 12.66
C HIS A 237 -15.09 6.21 12.07
N PRO A 238 -15.50 5.54 10.97
CA PRO A 238 -16.75 5.84 10.28
C PRO A 238 -17.97 5.52 11.16
N LYS A 239 -19.02 6.33 11.06
CA LYS A 239 -20.28 6.09 11.78
C LYS A 239 -20.95 4.81 11.27
N ALA A 240 -21.51 4.03 12.19
CA ALA A 240 -22.25 2.82 11.88
C ALA A 240 -23.56 3.18 11.16
N PRO A 241 -23.88 2.57 10.00
CA PRO A 241 -25.16 2.77 9.32
C PRO A 241 -26.35 2.45 10.23
N THR A 242 -27.26 3.41 10.40
CA THR A 242 -28.47 3.27 11.21
C THR A 242 -29.54 2.52 10.43
N PHE A 243 -30.17 1.51 11.04
CA PHE A 243 -31.24 0.73 10.43
C PHE A 243 -32.35 0.38 11.43
N THR A 244 -33.54 0.10 10.90
CA THR A 244 -34.67 -0.50 11.61
C THR A 244 -35.10 -1.77 10.89
N THR A 245 -35.52 -2.79 11.65
CA THR A 245 -35.99 -4.08 11.11
C THR A 245 -36.84 -4.81 12.15
N ASN A 246 -37.17 -6.08 11.92
CA ASN A 246 -37.72 -6.97 12.93
C ASN A 246 -36.72 -8.07 13.32
N ASP A 247 -36.85 -8.58 14.55
CA ASP A 247 -36.26 -9.87 14.93
C ASP A 247 -36.91 -11.03 14.16
N ILE A 248 -36.31 -12.22 14.21
CA ILE A 248 -36.86 -13.42 13.56
C ILE A 248 -38.22 -13.89 14.14
N ASN A 249 -38.74 -13.25 15.18
CA ASN A 249 -40.07 -13.50 15.73
C ASN A 249 -41.10 -12.41 15.35
N GLY A 250 -40.69 -11.37 14.61
CA GLY A 250 -41.55 -10.26 14.18
C GLY A 250 -41.61 -9.09 15.16
N LYS A 251 -40.73 -9.02 16.16
CA LYS A 251 -40.64 -7.87 17.09
C LYS A 251 -39.79 -6.75 16.46
N PRO A 252 -40.24 -5.49 16.44
CA PRO A 252 -39.44 -4.38 15.93
C PRO A 252 -38.13 -4.17 16.69
N PHE A 253 -37.09 -3.78 15.95
CA PHE A 253 -35.76 -3.40 16.41
C PHE A 253 -35.29 -2.14 15.68
N ASP A 254 -34.59 -1.26 16.42
CA ASP A 254 -33.94 -0.05 15.92
C ASP A 254 -32.54 0.01 16.51
N LEU A 255 -31.50 0.14 15.65
CA LEU A 255 -30.12 0.23 16.12
C LEU A 255 -29.90 1.46 17.03
N ALA A 256 -30.63 2.56 16.80
CA ALA A 256 -30.53 3.77 17.61
C ALA A 256 -31.01 3.57 19.06
N SER A 257 -31.76 2.50 19.35
CA SER A 257 -32.14 2.13 20.73
C SER A 257 -30.96 1.68 21.60
N LEU A 258 -29.80 1.38 20.99
CA LEU A 258 -28.55 1.00 21.67
C LEU A 258 -27.56 2.16 21.82
N LYS A 259 -27.93 3.40 21.45
CA LYS A 259 -27.04 4.57 21.53
C LYS A 259 -26.46 4.76 22.94
N GLY A 260 -25.14 4.97 23.03
CA GLY A 260 -24.41 5.06 24.30
C GLY A 260 -23.96 3.71 24.86
N ARG A 261 -24.34 2.59 24.24
CA ARG A 261 -23.86 1.24 24.58
C ARG A 261 -23.03 0.69 23.40
N PRO A 262 -21.84 0.11 23.65
CA PRO A 262 -21.06 -0.57 22.62
C PRO A 262 -21.84 -1.73 21.96
N ILE A 263 -21.52 -2.05 20.71
CA ILE A 263 -22.23 -3.07 19.94
C ILE A 263 -21.23 -4.01 19.24
N VAL A 264 -21.46 -5.31 19.35
CA VAL A 264 -20.88 -6.33 18.47
C VAL A 264 -21.96 -6.66 17.44
N LEU A 265 -21.84 -6.11 16.23
CA LEU A 265 -22.72 -6.44 15.11
C LEU A 265 -22.11 -7.61 14.33
N ILE A 266 -22.85 -8.70 14.16
CA ILE A 266 -22.37 -9.89 13.45
C ILE A 266 -23.37 -10.37 12.39
N PHE A 267 -22.97 -10.35 11.13
CA PHE A 267 -23.72 -10.94 10.02
C PHE A 267 -23.36 -12.42 9.89
N PHE A 268 -24.36 -13.31 9.91
CA PHE A 268 -24.10 -14.74 10.04
C PHE A 268 -25.07 -15.64 9.28
N LEU A 269 -24.61 -16.89 9.04
CA LEU A 269 -25.44 -18.00 8.58
C LEU A 269 -25.51 -19.05 9.68
N HIS A 270 -26.72 -19.49 10.04
CA HIS A 270 -26.93 -20.56 11.05
C HIS A 270 -26.33 -21.92 10.65
N THR A 271 -25.86 -22.08 9.41
CA THR A 271 -25.21 -23.28 8.88
C THR A 271 -23.68 -23.15 8.74
N CYS A 272 -23.05 -22.08 9.24
CA CYS A 272 -21.61 -21.83 9.07
C CYS A 272 -20.83 -22.06 10.39
N PRO A 273 -19.91 -23.06 10.46
CA PRO A 273 -19.11 -23.35 11.66
C PRO A 273 -18.33 -22.16 12.19
N HIS A 274 -17.73 -21.35 11.30
CA HIS A 274 -17.01 -20.13 11.66
C HIS A 274 -17.91 -19.11 12.37
N CYS A 275 -19.20 -19.03 11.99
CA CYS A 275 -20.17 -18.21 12.70
C CYS A 275 -20.50 -18.77 14.09
N HIS A 276 -20.59 -20.10 14.23
CA HIS A 276 -20.85 -20.76 15.51
C HIS A 276 -19.72 -20.53 16.50
N HIS A 277 -18.46 -20.62 16.06
CA HIS A 277 -17.28 -20.38 16.88
C HIS A 277 -17.22 -18.91 17.34
N ALA A 278 -17.44 -17.95 16.43
CA ALA A 278 -17.53 -16.53 16.77
C ALA A 278 -18.65 -16.23 17.79
N LEU A 279 -19.87 -16.75 17.56
CA LEU A 279 -21.01 -16.54 18.48
C LEU A 279 -20.77 -17.16 19.86
N ALA A 280 -20.21 -18.37 19.93
CA ALA A 280 -19.83 -19.01 21.20
C ALA A 280 -18.76 -18.20 21.94
N PHE A 281 -17.75 -17.71 21.22
CA PHE A 281 -16.72 -16.83 21.79
C PHE A 281 -17.33 -15.54 22.36
N PHE A 282 -18.21 -14.86 21.62
CA PHE A 282 -18.82 -13.61 22.06
C PHE A 282 -19.74 -13.80 23.27
N ARG A 283 -20.56 -14.86 23.30
CA ARG A 283 -21.31 -15.28 24.50
C ARG A 283 -20.39 -15.34 25.72
N ASP A 284 -19.33 -16.13 25.60
CA ASP A 284 -18.45 -16.45 26.71
C ASP A 284 -17.55 -15.27 27.12
N GLN A 285 -17.23 -14.32 26.23
CA GLN A 285 -16.40 -13.17 26.59
C GLN A 285 -17.21 -11.97 27.08
N ILE A 286 -18.40 -11.70 26.52
CA ILE A 286 -19.23 -10.55 26.94
C ILE A 286 -19.71 -10.76 28.37
N GLU A 287 -20.06 -11.99 28.77
CA GLU A 287 -20.46 -12.29 30.16
C GLU A 287 -19.37 -11.95 31.20
N LYS A 288 -18.08 -11.97 30.80
CA LYS A 288 -16.95 -11.66 31.68
C LYS A 288 -16.68 -10.16 31.87
N LEU A 289 -17.28 -9.30 31.05
CA LEU A 289 -17.14 -7.83 31.18
C LEU A 289 -18.12 -7.28 32.25
N PRO A 290 -17.78 -6.17 32.94
CA PRO A 290 -18.70 -5.57 33.92
C PRO A 290 -20.03 -5.14 33.28
N LYS A 291 -21.15 -5.46 33.95
CA LYS A 291 -22.51 -5.41 33.37
C LYS A 291 -22.86 -4.09 32.71
N ASP A 292 -22.47 -2.97 33.29
CA ASP A 292 -22.80 -1.63 32.80
C ASP A 292 -22.01 -1.24 31.53
N SER A 293 -20.92 -1.97 31.23
CA SER A 293 -20.07 -1.81 30.05
C SER A 293 -20.26 -2.91 28.99
N GLN A 294 -21.03 -3.97 29.28
CA GLN A 294 -21.18 -5.13 28.40
C GLN A 294 -21.72 -4.72 27.02
N PRO A 295 -20.99 -4.98 25.91
CA PRO A 295 -21.49 -4.73 24.57
C PRO A 295 -22.80 -5.46 24.28
N ALA A 296 -23.68 -4.86 23.48
CA ALA A 296 -24.84 -5.54 22.93
C ALA A 296 -24.41 -6.43 21.75
N LEU A 297 -24.65 -7.74 21.81
CA LEU A 297 -24.52 -8.61 20.64
C LEU A 297 -25.78 -8.46 19.76
N VAL A 298 -25.58 -8.02 18.52
CA VAL A 298 -26.64 -7.88 17.51
C VAL A 298 -26.27 -8.79 16.33
N GLY A 299 -26.96 -9.93 16.19
CA GLY A 299 -26.72 -10.85 15.08
C GLY A 299 -27.74 -10.70 13.96
N VAL A 300 -27.30 -10.43 12.74
CA VAL A 300 -28.15 -10.35 11.54
C VAL A 300 -28.09 -11.68 10.78
N SER A 301 -29.23 -12.36 10.66
CA SER A 301 -29.33 -13.64 9.96
C SER A 301 -29.50 -13.42 8.45
N LEU A 302 -28.53 -13.88 7.65
CA LEU A 302 -28.60 -13.81 6.19
C LEU A 302 -29.53 -14.89 5.56
N GLN A 303 -30.41 -15.51 6.37
CA GLN A 303 -31.45 -16.41 5.89
C GLN A 303 -32.84 -16.01 6.41
N ASN A 304 -33.76 -15.76 5.48
CA ASN A 304 -35.21 -15.59 5.71
C ASN A 304 -35.92 -16.92 6.05
N ARG A 305 -35.43 -17.67 7.04
CA ARG A 305 -36.06 -18.92 7.52
C ARG A 305 -36.09 -18.96 9.05
N PRO A 306 -36.93 -18.13 9.71
CA PRO A 306 -36.97 -18.01 11.18
C PRO A 306 -36.93 -19.31 11.96
N SER A 307 -37.75 -20.31 11.60
CA SER A 307 -37.78 -21.59 12.30
C SER A 307 -36.51 -22.43 12.12
N ALA A 308 -35.85 -22.35 10.95
CA ALA A 308 -34.59 -23.04 10.74
C ALA A 308 -33.45 -22.37 11.53
N VAL A 309 -33.41 -21.03 11.52
CA VAL A 309 -32.46 -20.23 12.32
C VAL A 309 -32.63 -20.52 13.81
N ARG A 310 -33.87 -20.47 14.33
CA ARG A 310 -34.18 -20.69 15.74
C ARG A 310 -33.80 -22.11 16.20
N ASN A 311 -34.20 -23.13 15.43
CA ASN A 311 -33.88 -24.52 15.77
C ASN A 311 -32.37 -24.75 15.77
N ALA A 312 -31.66 -24.33 14.70
CA ALA A 312 -30.21 -24.51 14.61
C ALA A 312 -29.45 -23.79 15.73
N LEU A 313 -29.89 -22.60 16.17
CA LEU A 313 -29.25 -21.93 17.31
C LEU A 313 -29.52 -22.66 18.64
N ALA A 314 -30.73 -23.18 18.86
CA ALA A 314 -31.03 -23.97 20.06
C ALA A 314 -30.27 -25.31 20.08
N ASP A 315 -30.23 -26.03 18.96
CA ASP A 315 -29.49 -27.30 18.79
C ASP A 315 -27.96 -27.13 19.03
N LEU A 316 -27.44 -25.90 18.86
CA LEU A 316 -26.04 -25.53 19.07
C LEU A 316 -25.76 -24.79 20.40
N ASN A 317 -26.77 -24.56 21.25
CA ASN A 317 -26.67 -23.76 22.48
C ASN A 317 -26.15 -22.32 22.22
N LEU A 318 -26.69 -21.70 21.16
CA LEU A 318 -26.40 -20.34 20.66
C LEU A 318 -27.64 -19.43 20.65
N ASP A 319 -28.74 -19.84 21.28
CA ASP A 319 -30.02 -19.12 21.39
C ASP A 319 -30.07 -18.08 22.53
N PHE A 320 -28.91 -17.73 23.10
CA PHE A 320 -28.73 -16.71 24.14
C PHE A 320 -29.00 -15.26 23.66
N PHE A 321 -29.24 -15.06 22.35
CA PHE A 321 -29.68 -13.80 21.75
C PHE A 321 -30.74 -14.09 20.68
N VAL A 322 -31.53 -13.07 20.31
CA VAL A 322 -32.50 -13.20 19.22
C VAL A 322 -31.95 -12.54 17.94
N PRO A 323 -31.78 -13.28 16.84
CA PRO A 323 -31.33 -12.71 15.57
C PRO A 323 -32.31 -11.72 14.95
N LEU A 324 -31.76 -10.77 14.22
CA LEU A 324 -32.48 -9.88 13.32
C LEU A 324 -32.67 -10.52 11.95
N ALA A 325 -33.77 -10.19 11.28
CA ALA A 325 -33.98 -10.50 9.87
C ALA A 325 -33.49 -9.33 8.99
N ASP A 326 -32.91 -9.66 7.84
CA ASP A 326 -32.57 -8.68 6.80
C ASP A 326 -33.16 -9.17 5.46
N PRO A 327 -34.48 -9.01 5.26
CA PRO A 327 -35.17 -9.68 4.16
C PRO A 327 -34.91 -9.04 2.80
N SER A 328 -34.54 -7.77 2.77
CA SER A 328 -34.15 -6.98 1.61
C SER A 328 -32.64 -6.99 1.33
N GLN A 329 -31.83 -7.46 2.29
CA GLN A 329 -30.36 -7.36 2.30
C GLN A 329 -29.84 -5.91 2.36
N GLU A 330 -30.66 -4.96 2.80
CA GLU A 330 -30.28 -3.53 2.91
C GLU A 330 -29.32 -3.29 4.09
N ILE A 331 -29.41 -4.09 5.15
CA ILE A 331 -28.49 -4.00 6.30
C ILE A 331 -27.13 -4.58 5.92
N LEU A 332 -27.12 -5.75 5.26
CA LEU A 332 -25.94 -6.38 4.64
C LEU A 332 -25.21 -5.41 3.70
N GLN A 333 -25.96 -4.77 2.79
CA GLN A 333 -25.39 -3.87 1.78
C GLN A 333 -24.82 -2.58 2.39
N SER A 334 -25.55 -1.92 3.29
CA SER A 334 -25.09 -0.66 3.92
C SER A 334 -23.85 -0.85 4.81
N TYR A 335 -23.65 -2.04 5.39
CA TYR A 335 -22.41 -2.40 6.10
C TYR A 335 -21.28 -2.88 5.18
N GLY A 336 -21.54 -3.09 3.89
CA GLY A 336 -20.55 -3.50 2.89
C GLY A 336 -20.20 -5.00 2.89
N VAL A 337 -21.02 -5.83 3.54
CA VAL A 337 -20.74 -7.26 3.78
C VAL A 337 -20.78 -8.05 2.48
N ALA A 338 -19.63 -8.61 2.08
CA ALA A 338 -19.49 -9.21 0.75
C ALA A 338 -18.55 -10.43 0.67
N SER A 339 -17.51 -10.46 1.49
CA SER A 339 -16.42 -11.44 1.38
C SER A 339 -16.71 -12.81 2.02
N GLY A 340 -17.66 -12.88 2.95
CA GLY A 340 -18.04 -14.12 3.63
C GLY A 340 -18.90 -13.89 4.88
N VAL A 341 -18.98 -14.91 5.73
CA VAL A 341 -19.51 -14.81 7.10
C VAL A 341 -18.70 -15.71 8.06
N PRO A 342 -18.55 -15.35 9.35
CA PRO A 342 -19.15 -14.19 9.99
C PRO A 342 -18.51 -12.88 9.52
N ASP A 343 -19.29 -11.82 9.38
CA ASP A 343 -18.76 -10.47 9.19
C ASP A 343 -19.10 -9.65 10.43
N ILE A 344 -18.08 -9.06 11.05
CA ILE A 344 -18.12 -8.53 12.41
C ILE A 344 -17.73 -7.06 12.37
N SER A 345 -18.65 -6.18 12.75
CA SER A 345 -18.37 -4.75 13.01
C SER A 345 -18.41 -4.50 14.52
N LEU A 346 -17.34 -3.94 15.08
CA LEU A 346 -17.26 -3.53 16.47
C LEU A 346 -17.50 -2.03 16.59
N ILE A 347 -18.53 -1.65 17.35
CA ILE A 347 -19.07 -0.30 17.42
C ILE A 347 -18.88 0.23 18.85
N ASP A 348 -18.35 1.44 18.98
CA ASP A 348 -18.20 2.14 20.26
C ASP A 348 -19.53 2.73 20.80
N SER A 349 -19.49 3.35 21.98
CA SER A 349 -20.66 4.00 22.60
C SER A 349 -21.16 5.21 21.79
N GLU A 350 -20.31 5.80 20.97
CA GLU A 350 -20.56 6.98 20.14
C GLU A 350 -21.23 6.61 18.79
N GLY A 351 -21.25 5.32 18.46
CA GLY A 351 -21.84 4.78 17.24
C GLY A 351 -20.89 4.77 16.03
N ARG A 352 -19.58 4.70 16.25
CA ARG A 352 -18.55 4.55 15.20
C ARG A 352 -18.04 3.11 15.15
N ILE A 353 -17.74 2.63 13.95
CA ILE A 353 -17.14 1.31 13.71
C ILE A 353 -15.63 1.43 13.90
N ILE A 354 -15.12 0.99 15.06
CA ILE A 354 -13.69 1.07 15.39
C ILE A 354 -12.86 -0.09 14.82
N TYR A 355 -13.52 -1.17 14.39
CA TYR A 355 -12.90 -2.34 13.77
C TYR A 355 -13.91 -3.14 12.94
N ARG A 356 -13.42 -3.81 11.88
CA ARG A 356 -14.15 -4.81 11.11
C ARG A 356 -13.30 -6.07 10.89
N SER A 357 -13.93 -7.24 10.86
CA SER A 357 -13.32 -8.49 10.36
C SER A 357 -14.33 -9.28 9.53
N SER A 358 -13.85 -9.99 8.52
CA SER A 358 -14.65 -10.87 7.65
C SER A 358 -14.03 -12.27 7.67
N GLY A 359 -14.81 -13.26 8.12
CA GLY A 359 -14.34 -14.60 8.47
C GLY A 359 -14.08 -14.77 9.98
N TRP A 360 -13.65 -15.98 10.37
CA TRP A 360 -13.22 -16.28 11.74
C TRP A 360 -12.17 -17.40 11.77
N ARG A 361 -11.07 -17.16 12.46
CA ARG A 361 -9.93 -18.06 12.61
C ARG A 361 -9.58 -18.26 14.08
N ASP A 362 -9.78 -19.49 14.58
CA ASP A 362 -9.66 -19.81 16.01
C ASP A 362 -8.24 -19.71 16.58
N ASP A 363 -7.22 -19.71 15.73
CA ASP A 363 -5.81 -19.52 16.09
C ASP A 363 -5.41 -18.04 16.28
N ARG A 364 -6.19 -17.09 15.73
CA ARG A 364 -5.89 -15.66 15.74
C ARG A 364 -6.97 -14.79 16.37
N ASP A 365 -8.18 -14.83 15.83
CA ASP A 365 -9.22 -13.83 16.10
C ASP A 365 -9.73 -13.86 17.56
N PRO A 366 -9.81 -15.02 18.27
CA PRO A 366 -10.09 -15.06 19.70
C PRO A 366 -9.11 -14.27 20.58
N ALA A 367 -7.88 -13.98 20.12
CA ALA A 367 -6.96 -13.08 20.83
C ALA A 367 -7.35 -11.63 20.59
N LEU A 368 -7.37 -11.21 19.33
CA LEU A 368 -7.65 -9.83 18.91
C LEU A 368 -9.04 -9.34 19.38
N MET A 369 -10.06 -10.18 19.30
CA MET A 369 -11.42 -9.83 19.74
C MET A 369 -11.51 -9.62 21.25
N ARG A 370 -10.70 -10.29 22.08
CA ARG A 370 -10.61 -9.97 23.52
C ARG A 370 -9.99 -8.59 23.76
N MET A 371 -9.08 -8.15 22.90
CA MET A 371 -8.46 -6.83 23.00
C MET A 371 -9.47 -5.73 22.63
N TYR A 372 -10.18 -5.88 21.51
CA TYR A 372 -11.21 -4.91 21.11
C TYR A 372 -12.46 -4.92 22.02
N LEU A 373 -12.91 -6.09 22.52
CA LEU A 373 -14.01 -6.16 23.48
C LEU A 373 -13.70 -5.37 24.77
N ALA A 374 -12.47 -5.46 25.27
CA ALA A 374 -12.02 -4.62 26.38
C ALA A 374 -12.00 -3.14 25.99
N LYS A 375 -11.44 -2.79 24.82
CA LYS A 375 -11.40 -1.41 24.30
C LYS A 375 -12.78 -0.76 24.25
N ILE A 376 -13.77 -1.40 23.62
CA ILE A 376 -15.12 -0.82 23.49
C ILE A 376 -15.88 -0.77 24.82
N ALA A 377 -15.56 -1.65 25.76
CA ALA A 377 -16.12 -1.62 27.12
C ALA A 377 -15.44 -0.57 28.04
N GLY A 378 -14.40 0.14 27.58
CA GLY A 378 -13.59 1.02 28.42
C GLY A 378 -12.71 0.29 29.44
N GLU A 379 -12.56 -1.03 29.28
CA GLU A 379 -11.82 -1.92 30.18
C GLU A 379 -10.32 -1.97 29.86
N ARG A 380 -9.53 -2.46 30.83
CA ARG A 380 -8.08 -2.63 30.64
C ARG A 380 -7.79 -3.67 29.55
N ILE A 381 -7.35 -3.20 28.38
CA ILE A 381 -6.99 -4.03 27.22
C ILE A 381 -5.90 -5.06 27.61
N PRO A 382 -6.14 -6.37 27.44
CA PRO A 382 -5.12 -7.40 27.64
C PRO A 382 -4.17 -7.44 26.43
N MET A 383 -2.85 -7.44 26.65
CA MET A 383 -1.87 -7.50 25.55
C MET A 383 -1.67 -8.94 25.05
N LEU A 384 -2.44 -9.36 24.03
CA LEU A 384 -2.53 -10.75 23.56
C LEU A 384 -1.79 -11.01 22.23
N LEU A 385 -0.55 -10.53 22.11
CA LEU A 385 0.29 -10.68 20.92
C LEU A 385 0.88 -12.10 20.75
N SER A 386 1.23 -12.45 19.50
CA SER A 386 1.80 -13.76 19.13
C SER A 386 3.16 -14.04 19.80
N LYS A 387 3.25 -15.07 20.64
CA LYS A 387 4.47 -15.37 21.42
C LYS A 387 5.65 -15.94 20.62
N LYS A 388 5.43 -16.31 19.35
CA LYS A 388 6.40 -17.10 18.54
C LYS A 388 6.51 -16.67 17.08
N GLY A 389 5.75 -15.66 16.66
CA GLY A 389 5.72 -15.12 15.31
C GLY A 389 5.11 -13.73 15.34
N PHE A 390 4.75 -13.20 14.18
CA PHE A 390 4.24 -11.85 14.06
C PHE A 390 2.75 -11.78 14.45
N ALA A 391 2.29 -10.59 14.81
CA ALA A 391 0.93 -10.29 15.21
C ALA A 391 0.14 -9.57 14.12
N GLY A 392 0.80 -8.64 13.39
CA GLY A 392 0.17 -7.73 12.44
C GLY A 392 -0.24 -6.39 13.07
N ASN A 393 -0.42 -5.39 12.20
CA ASN A 393 -0.60 -4.00 12.60
C ASN A 393 -1.96 -3.76 13.30
N ASP A 394 -3.00 -4.51 12.93
CA ASP A 394 -4.35 -4.47 13.53
C ASP A 394 -4.38 -4.86 15.02
N VAL A 395 -3.40 -5.64 15.49
CA VAL A 395 -3.21 -5.94 16.92
C VAL A 395 -2.60 -4.73 17.65
N CYS A 396 -1.79 -3.91 16.97
CA CYS A 396 -1.24 -2.67 17.52
C CYS A 396 -2.28 -1.55 17.56
N THR A 397 -3.14 -1.41 16.53
CA THR A 397 -4.14 -0.32 16.43
C THR A 397 -5.20 -0.36 17.54
N VAL A 398 -5.34 -1.48 18.26
CA VAL A 398 -6.18 -1.56 19.46
C VAL A 398 -5.73 -0.51 20.50
N CYS A 399 -4.43 -0.40 20.76
CA CYS A 399 -3.88 0.55 21.74
C CYS A 399 -3.29 1.82 21.08
N HIS A 400 -2.67 1.67 19.92
CA HIS A 400 -1.82 2.69 19.30
C HIS A 400 -2.51 3.35 18.09
N THR A 401 -3.69 3.95 18.31
CA THR A 401 -4.52 4.50 17.23
C THR A 401 -3.87 5.65 16.46
N GLU A 402 -3.12 6.52 17.15
CA GLU A 402 -2.44 7.67 16.54
C GLU A 402 -1.18 7.22 15.75
N GLN A 403 -0.45 6.24 16.27
CA GLN A 403 0.72 5.68 15.58
C GLN A 403 0.28 4.87 14.35
N ALA A 404 -0.85 4.16 14.43
CA ALA A 404 -1.46 3.49 13.29
C ALA A 404 -1.91 4.49 12.21
N ALA A 405 -2.67 5.52 12.57
CA ALA A 405 -3.12 6.55 11.65
C ALA A 405 -1.96 7.30 10.96
N THR A 406 -0.90 7.62 11.71
CA THR A 406 0.30 8.25 11.12
C THR A 406 1.09 7.29 10.22
N TRP A 407 1.07 5.98 10.49
CA TRP A 407 1.63 4.95 9.60
C TRP A 407 0.82 4.81 8.30
N GLU A 408 -0.52 4.83 8.35
CA GLU A 408 -1.42 4.70 7.19
C GLU A 408 -1.23 5.81 6.12
N LEU A 409 -0.73 6.98 6.53
CA LEU A 409 -0.35 8.08 5.63
C LEU A 409 0.93 7.78 4.83
N THR A 410 1.83 6.95 5.37
CA THR A 410 3.14 6.66 4.76
C THR A 410 3.03 5.68 3.60
N LYS A 411 4.05 5.67 2.72
CA LYS A 411 4.16 4.65 1.67
C LYS A 411 4.60 3.28 2.21
N HIS A 412 5.04 3.17 3.46
CA HIS A 412 5.23 1.88 4.14
C HIS A 412 3.92 1.10 4.28
N ALA A 413 2.80 1.78 4.58
CA ALA A 413 1.46 1.19 4.61
C ALA A 413 0.88 0.80 3.23
N GLN A 414 1.62 1.08 2.15
CA GLN A 414 1.25 0.78 0.76
C GLN A 414 2.29 -0.10 0.06
N ALA A 415 3.33 -0.56 0.77
CA ALA A 415 4.47 -1.23 0.14
C ALA A 415 4.06 -2.47 -0.67
N TYR A 416 3.14 -3.31 -0.17
CA TYR A 416 2.71 -4.49 -0.92
C TYR A 416 1.84 -4.12 -2.15
N ALA A 417 1.14 -2.99 -2.09
CA ALA A 417 0.36 -2.50 -3.23
C ALA A 417 1.25 -2.08 -4.42
N THR A 418 2.49 -1.65 -4.20
CA THR A 418 3.43 -1.38 -5.31
C THR A 418 3.84 -2.67 -5.99
N LEU A 419 4.09 -3.76 -5.25
CA LEU A 419 4.40 -5.05 -5.84
C LEU A 419 3.25 -5.57 -6.70
N VAL A 420 2.03 -5.56 -6.17
CA VAL A 420 0.81 -5.93 -6.90
C VAL A 420 0.57 -5.04 -8.13
N THR A 421 1.02 -3.78 -8.11
CA THR A 421 0.97 -2.89 -9.28
C THR A 421 1.99 -3.28 -10.34
N HIS A 422 3.22 -3.63 -9.98
CA HIS A 422 4.22 -4.06 -10.97
C HIS A 422 4.14 -5.56 -11.33
N GLY A 423 3.28 -6.34 -10.65
CA GLY A 423 3.16 -7.79 -10.85
C GLY A 423 4.26 -8.60 -10.14
N GLU A 424 4.94 -8.00 -9.16
CA GLU A 424 6.09 -8.56 -8.45
C GLU A 424 5.74 -9.10 -7.06
N GLU A 425 4.46 -9.28 -6.74
CA GLU A 425 3.94 -9.84 -5.48
C GLU A 425 4.31 -11.31 -5.23
N ARG A 426 5.03 -11.94 -6.17
CA ARG A 426 5.57 -13.31 -6.08
C ARG A 426 7.09 -13.39 -6.23
N ASP A 427 7.80 -12.27 -6.38
CA ASP A 427 9.28 -12.28 -6.40
C ASP A 427 9.85 -12.21 -4.99
N GLY A 428 10.77 -13.12 -4.66
CA GLY A 428 11.34 -13.25 -3.31
C GLY A 428 12.26 -12.08 -2.91
N GLU A 429 12.99 -11.45 -3.83
CA GLU A 429 13.78 -10.26 -3.50
C GLU A 429 12.83 -9.10 -3.14
N CYS A 430 11.85 -8.84 -3.99
CA CYS A 430 10.89 -7.75 -3.81
C CYS A 430 10.02 -7.92 -2.55
N VAL A 431 9.44 -9.11 -2.36
CA VAL A 431 8.53 -9.36 -1.23
C VAL A 431 9.27 -9.28 0.10
N SER A 432 10.54 -9.66 0.18
CA SER A 432 11.32 -9.62 1.44
C SER A 432 11.33 -8.24 2.12
N CYS A 433 11.30 -7.16 1.35
CA CYS A 433 11.33 -5.78 1.83
C CYS A 433 9.93 -5.12 1.97
N HIS A 434 8.85 -5.79 1.54
CA HIS A 434 7.51 -5.21 1.39
C HIS A 434 6.42 -5.87 2.27
N VAL A 435 6.80 -6.81 3.15
CA VAL A 435 5.91 -7.53 4.08
C VAL A 435 6.51 -7.66 5.48
N VAL A 436 5.70 -8.05 6.46
CA VAL A 436 6.14 -8.32 7.83
C VAL A 436 6.74 -9.74 7.94
N GLY A 437 8.05 -9.81 8.14
CA GLY A 437 8.75 -11.03 8.56
C GLY A 437 8.85 -12.13 7.50
N PHE A 438 9.17 -11.76 6.25
CA PHE A 438 9.24 -12.71 5.12
C PHE A 438 10.08 -13.97 5.43
N ASP A 439 9.49 -15.15 5.21
CA ASP A 439 10.02 -16.49 5.48
C ASP A 439 10.56 -16.73 6.92
N GLN A 440 10.20 -15.85 7.87
CA GLN A 440 10.47 -16.04 9.29
C GLN A 440 9.33 -16.85 9.97
N PRO A 441 9.58 -17.53 11.09
CA PRO A 441 8.56 -18.31 11.80
C PRO A 441 7.33 -17.48 12.18
N GLY A 442 6.19 -17.77 11.54
CA GLY A 442 4.94 -17.03 11.73
C GLY A 442 4.95 -15.60 11.20
N GLY A 443 5.79 -15.30 10.20
CA GLY A 443 5.70 -14.13 9.34
C GLY A 443 5.07 -14.47 7.97
N PHE A 444 5.09 -13.51 7.04
CA PHE A 444 4.56 -13.71 5.68
C PHE A 444 5.40 -14.74 4.91
N SER A 445 4.76 -15.58 4.09
CA SER A 445 5.46 -16.46 3.13
C SER A 445 4.53 -16.78 1.95
N PHE A 446 5.06 -17.26 0.83
CA PHE A 446 4.23 -17.65 -0.31
C PHE A 446 3.29 -18.84 -0.02
N ALA A 447 3.60 -19.65 1.00
CA ALA A 447 2.70 -20.70 1.49
C ALA A 447 1.57 -20.15 2.38
N HIS A 448 1.78 -18.98 3.00
CA HIS A 448 0.87 -18.31 3.93
C HIS A 448 0.85 -16.79 3.66
N PRO A 449 0.29 -16.33 2.51
CA PRO A 449 0.26 -14.93 2.12
C PRO A 449 -0.84 -14.18 2.89
N GLU A 450 -0.58 -13.98 4.19
CA GLU A 450 -1.53 -13.43 5.15
C GLU A 450 -1.66 -11.91 5.01
N THR A 451 -2.86 -11.42 4.69
CA THR A 451 -3.12 -9.99 4.41
C THR A 451 -2.80 -9.05 5.57
N TYR A 452 -2.86 -9.54 6.82
CA TYR A 452 -2.50 -8.78 8.02
C TYR A 452 -0.97 -8.63 8.22
N LEU A 453 -0.17 -9.28 7.37
CA LEU A 453 1.28 -9.19 7.30
C LEU A 453 1.76 -8.56 5.98
N GLU A 454 0.86 -8.15 5.08
CA GLU A 454 1.21 -7.29 3.94
C GLU A 454 1.71 -5.92 4.43
N ASN A 455 2.58 -5.30 3.62
CA ASN A 455 3.16 -3.97 3.83
C ASN A 455 4.28 -3.91 4.87
N VAL A 456 5.04 -2.81 4.89
CA VAL A 456 6.08 -2.56 5.90
C VAL A 456 5.39 -2.12 7.19
N GLY A 457 5.10 -3.09 8.05
CA GLY A 457 4.28 -2.91 9.25
C GLY A 457 5.04 -2.44 10.49
N CYS A 458 4.31 -2.29 11.59
CA CYS A 458 4.87 -1.89 12.89
C CYS A 458 6.02 -2.82 13.32
N GLU A 459 5.85 -4.13 13.12
CA GLU A 459 6.85 -5.14 13.52
C GLU A 459 8.05 -5.22 12.56
N SER A 460 8.02 -4.55 11.41
CA SER A 460 9.20 -4.36 10.54
C SER A 460 10.17 -3.33 11.14
N CYS A 461 9.64 -2.23 11.70
CA CYS A 461 10.45 -1.17 12.30
C CYS A 461 10.77 -1.39 13.79
N HIS A 462 9.80 -1.88 14.57
CA HIS A 462 9.95 -2.12 16.00
C HIS A 462 10.38 -3.56 16.34
N GLY A 463 10.56 -4.42 15.34
CA GLY A 463 10.76 -5.86 15.54
C GLY A 463 9.48 -6.58 16.02
N ARG A 464 9.55 -7.91 16.15
CA ARG A 464 8.40 -8.74 16.57
C ARG A 464 7.84 -8.24 17.91
N GLY A 465 6.58 -7.82 17.88
CA GLY A 465 5.88 -7.24 19.01
C GLY A 465 5.63 -8.24 20.13
N GLY A 466 5.40 -9.52 19.81
CA GLY A 466 5.00 -10.52 20.81
C GLY A 466 6.15 -11.31 21.49
N PRO A 467 6.06 -11.56 22.81
CA PRO A 467 5.19 -10.90 23.79
C PRO A 467 5.52 -9.41 23.91
N HIS A 468 4.52 -8.54 24.19
CA HIS A 468 4.65 -7.08 24.09
C HIS A 468 5.91 -6.51 24.76
N LEU A 469 6.68 -5.70 24.01
CA LEU A 469 8.08 -5.35 24.29
C LEU A 469 8.97 -6.60 24.41
N SER A 470 9.04 -7.38 23.33
CA SER A 470 9.88 -8.59 23.29
C SER A 470 11.38 -8.24 23.38
N PRO A 471 12.29 -9.17 23.71
CA PRO A 471 13.71 -8.83 23.98
C PRO A 471 14.47 -8.16 22.84
N ASN A 472 13.94 -8.21 21.61
CA ASN A 472 14.50 -7.56 20.42
C ASN A 472 13.59 -6.42 19.91
N PHE A 473 12.66 -5.94 20.73
CA PHE A 473 11.76 -4.84 20.37
C PHE A 473 12.53 -3.51 20.40
N LEU A 474 12.51 -2.80 19.28
CA LEU A 474 13.15 -1.50 19.15
C LEU A 474 12.20 -0.41 19.69
N ALA A 475 12.42 -0.04 20.95
CA ALA A 475 11.88 1.17 21.54
C ALA A 475 12.91 2.30 21.43
N ASP A 476 12.54 3.37 20.73
CA ASP A 476 13.12 4.72 20.77
C ASP A 476 14.65 4.82 20.78
N GLY A 477 15.27 4.41 19.66
CA GLY A 477 16.66 4.76 19.37
C GLY A 477 17.43 3.81 18.43
N GLY A 478 16.95 2.57 18.22
CA GLY A 478 17.68 1.55 17.45
C GLY A 478 17.30 1.41 15.96
N TYR A 479 16.42 2.28 15.44
CA TYR A 479 15.68 2.05 14.19
C TYR A 479 16.52 1.97 12.92
N GLU A 480 17.75 2.50 12.90
CA GLU A 480 18.67 2.41 11.74
C GLU A 480 18.87 0.96 11.30
N SER A 481 19.05 0.05 12.27
CA SER A 481 19.19 -1.39 12.06
C SER A 481 17.97 -2.08 11.44
N ALA A 482 16.79 -1.45 11.51
CA ALA A 482 15.59 -1.88 10.80
C ALA A 482 15.51 -1.26 9.40
N CYS A 483 15.79 0.06 9.27
CA CYS A 483 15.76 0.76 7.99
C CYS A 483 16.72 0.14 6.96
N VAL A 484 17.97 -0.14 7.33
CA VAL A 484 19.00 -0.64 6.39
C VAL A 484 18.82 -2.11 5.96
N GLN A 485 17.78 -2.79 6.43
CA GLN A 485 17.38 -4.10 5.88
C GLN A 485 16.72 -3.96 4.49
N CYS A 486 16.09 -2.82 4.23
CA CYS A 486 15.44 -2.51 2.94
C CYS A 486 16.08 -1.30 2.23
N HIS A 487 16.58 -0.32 2.99
CA HIS A 487 17.17 0.91 2.47
C HIS A 487 18.70 0.79 2.37
N ASP A 488 19.17 0.33 1.21
CA ASP A 488 20.59 0.20 0.88
C ASP A 488 20.97 0.97 -0.42
N LYS A 489 22.22 0.82 -0.87
CA LYS A 489 22.76 1.48 -2.07
C LYS A 489 22.20 0.97 -3.41
N LYS A 490 21.56 -0.21 -3.46
CA LYS A 490 20.86 -0.78 -4.63
C LYS A 490 19.40 -0.32 -4.64
N HIS A 491 18.73 -0.38 -3.48
CA HIS A 491 17.28 -0.27 -3.37
C HIS A 491 16.77 1.13 -2.95
N SER A 492 17.64 2.12 -2.69
CA SER A 492 17.20 3.46 -2.28
C SER A 492 18.05 4.61 -2.84
N LEU A 493 17.39 5.75 -3.08
CA LEU A 493 18.00 7.01 -3.49
C LEU A 493 18.38 7.84 -2.27
N GLY A 494 19.66 8.22 -2.18
CA GLY A 494 20.15 9.19 -1.20
C GLY A 494 19.76 8.89 0.24
N PHE A 495 19.62 7.61 0.63
CA PHE A 495 19.16 7.25 1.97
C PHE A 495 20.19 7.68 3.03
N ASP A 496 19.79 8.65 3.83
CA ASP A 496 20.42 9.01 5.09
C ASP A 496 19.41 8.80 6.23
N PHE A 497 19.83 8.10 7.28
CA PHE A 497 18.93 7.73 8.37
C PHE A 497 18.41 8.97 9.14
N ALA A 498 19.27 9.93 9.44
CA ALA A 498 18.91 11.11 10.23
C ALA A 498 17.89 12.00 9.51
N GLN A 499 18.04 12.15 8.19
CA GLN A 499 17.14 12.93 7.34
C GLN A 499 15.83 12.20 7.01
N PHE A 500 15.84 10.86 6.91
CA PHE A 500 14.64 10.09 6.53
C PHE A 500 13.71 9.81 7.72
N VAL A 501 14.22 9.69 8.95
CA VAL A 501 13.38 9.44 10.16
C VAL A 501 12.23 10.45 10.34
N PRO A 502 12.40 11.77 10.13
CA PRO A 502 11.30 12.75 10.13
C PRO A 502 10.19 12.55 9.07
N HIS A 503 10.33 11.60 8.14
CA HIS A 503 9.28 11.21 7.17
C HIS A 503 8.40 10.05 7.67
N VAL A 504 8.82 9.33 8.71
CA VAL A 504 8.10 8.18 9.29
C VAL A 504 7.83 8.31 10.80
N SER A 505 8.39 9.33 11.46
CA SER A 505 8.20 9.58 12.90
C SER A 505 6.74 9.94 13.22
N HIS A 506 6.06 9.06 13.98
CA HIS A 506 4.67 9.25 14.41
C HIS A 506 4.44 10.62 15.07
N ALA A 507 5.32 11.05 15.97
CA ALA A 507 5.16 12.33 16.67
C ALA A 507 5.25 13.54 15.73
N VAL A 508 6.11 13.48 14.71
CA VAL A 508 6.24 14.54 13.70
C VAL A 508 4.99 14.58 12.82
N ILE A 509 4.51 13.43 12.35
CA ILE A 509 3.33 13.35 11.48
C ILE A 509 2.04 13.73 12.24
N ALA A 510 1.92 13.35 13.53
CA ALA A 510 0.78 13.72 14.36
C ALA A 510 0.71 15.22 14.67
N SER A 511 1.85 15.94 14.65
CA SER A 511 1.89 17.40 14.84
C SER A 511 1.49 18.22 13.59
N MET A 512 1.38 17.59 12.42
CA MET A 512 1.12 18.28 11.14
C MET A 512 -0.35 18.65 10.94
N THR A 513 -0.59 19.81 10.34
CA THR A 513 -1.94 20.23 9.93
C THR A 513 -2.49 19.32 8.81
N PRO A 514 -3.81 19.32 8.55
CA PRO A 514 -4.39 18.62 7.40
C PRO A 514 -3.77 19.05 6.06
N GLU A 515 -3.41 20.33 5.93
CA GLU A 515 -2.80 20.92 4.74
C GLU A 515 -1.34 20.44 4.57
N GLU A 516 -0.54 20.48 5.63
CA GLU A 516 0.84 19.95 5.63
C GLU A 516 0.88 18.44 5.31
N ARG A 517 -0.11 17.67 5.81
CA ARG A 517 -0.26 16.25 5.48
C ARG A 517 -0.68 16.04 4.02
N ALA A 518 -1.59 16.87 3.50
CA ALA A 518 -1.99 16.82 2.10
C ALA A 518 -0.83 17.17 1.15
N GLU A 519 0.02 18.13 1.51
CA GLU A 519 1.24 18.47 0.76
C GLU A 519 2.30 17.35 0.83
N LYS A 520 2.57 16.82 2.03
CA LYS A 520 3.65 15.83 2.25
C LYS A 520 3.31 14.40 1.79
N PHE A 521 2.04 14.00 1.80
CA PHE A 521 1.61 12.62 1.54
C PHE A 521 0.56 12.49 0.41
N GLY A 522 0.05 13.60 -0.12
CA GLY A 522 -0.91 13.60 -1.23
C GLY A 522 -0.31 13.20 -2.58
N GLU A 523 -1.16 13.10 -3.60
CA GLU A 523 -0.79 12.58 -4.93
C GLU A 523 0.33 13.41 -5.60
N ASN A 524 0.32 14.74 -5.42
CA ASN A 524 1.30 15.67 -6.00
C ASN A 524 2.65 15.71 -5.27
N ALA A 525 2.80 15.07 -4.10
CA ALA A 525 3.99 15.13 -3.26
C ALA A 525 5.29 14.62 -3.93
N ARG A 526 5.16 13.94 -5.08
CA ARG A 526 6.27 13.43 -5.90
C ARG A 526 7.10 14.54 -6.56
N LEU A 527 6.46 15.60 -7.04
CA LEU A 527 7.10 16.61 -7.90
C LEU A 527 8.13 17.48 -7.15
N SER A 528 7.89 17.73 -5.86
CA SER A 528 8.67 18.67 -5.06
C SER A 528 9.97 18.09 -4.45
N ARG A 529 10.20 16.77 -4.54
CA ARG A 529 11.29 16.12 -3.78
C ARG A 529 12.68 16.35 -4.44
N PRO A 530 13.77 16.54 -3.67
CA PRO A 530 15.14 16.43 -4.18
C PRO A 530 15.57 14.97 -4.43
N LEU A 531 16.31 14.73 -5.52
CA LEU A 531 16.88 13.41 -5.85
C LEU A 531 18.04 12.99 -4.93
N LEU A 532 18.76 13.99 -4.42
CA LEU A 532 19.83 13.86 -3.42
C LEU A 532 19.62 14.91 -2.32
N PRO A 533 19.97 14.61 -1.06
CA PRO A 533 19.86 15.57 0.03
C PRO A 533 21.09 16.52 0.09
N THR A 534 21.28 17.31 -0.96
CA THR A 534 22.29 18.38 -1.02
C THR A 534 21.64 19.74 -1.27
N THR A 535 22.34 20.80 -0.86
CA THR A 535 22.03 22.20 -1.19
C THR A 535 22.89 22.75 -2.32
N ALA A 536 23.61 21.88 -3.05
CA ALA A 536 24.44 22.28 -4.19
C ALA A 536 23.62 22.95 -5.29
N ASP A 537 24.22 23.98 -5.89
CA ASP A 537 23.73 24.57 -7.13
C ASP A 537 23.81 23.56 -8.29
N TYR A 538 22.82 23.60 -9.19
CA TYR A 538 22.94 23.00 -10.52
C TYR A 538 23.98 23.79 -11.34
N VAL A 539 24.74 23.09 -12.20
CA VAL A 539 25.90 23.64 -12.93
C VAL A 539 25.77 23.55 -14.46
N GLY A 540 24.76 22.87 -14.98
CA GLY A 540 24.52 22.69 -16.41
C GLY A 540 25.25 21.49 -17.01
N SER A 541 24.69 20.92 -18.08
CA SER A 541 25.22 19.71 -18.72
C SER A 541 26.57 19.94 -19.42
N GLN A 542 26.89 21.16 -19.86
CA GLN A 542 28.21 21.50 -20.40
C GLN A 542 29.34 21.32 -19.38
N ALA A 543 29.06 21.46 -18.07
CA ALA A 543 30.07 21.24 -17.03
C ALA A 543 30.51 19.76 -16.94
N CYS A 544 29.67 18.82 -17.38
CA CYS A 544 29.97 17.38 -17.39
C CYS A 544 30.82 16.96 -18.61
N GLN A 545 30.71 17.67 -19.74
CA GLN A 545 31.20 17.23 -21.05
C GLN A 545 32.70 16.85 -21.08
N THR A 546 33.54 17.58 -20.36
CA THR A 546 35.01 17.40 -20.41
C THR A 546 35.53 16.18 -19.66
N CYS A 547 34.70 15.61 -18.76
CA CYS A 547 35.00 14.38 -18.02
C CYS A 547 34.17 13.18 -18.52
N HIS A 548 33.01 13.43 -19.12
CA HIS A 548 32.00 12.45 -19.52
C HIS A 548 31.64 12.57 -21.00
N GLU A 549 32.67 12.58 -21.87
CA GLU A 549 32.51 12.85 -23.31
C GLU A 549 31.59 11.81 -24.00
N SER A 550 31.72 10.53 -23.66
CA SER A 550 30.89 9.44 -24.20
C SER A 550 29.43 9.54 -23.77
N GLU A 551 29.19 9.89 -22.50
CA GLU A 551 27.84 10.00 -21.94
C GLU A 551 27.16 11.27 -22.45
N PHE A 552 27.87 12.40 -22.51
CA PHE A 552 27.39 13.66 -23.09
C PHE A 552 27.11 13.53 -24.59
N SER A 553 27.97 12.84 -25.35
CA SER A 553 27.74 12.55 -26.78
C SER A 553 26.47 11.71 -26.98
N THR A 554 26.19 10.75 -26.08
CA THR A 554 24.97 9.95 -26.10
C THR A 554 23.74 10.80 -25.73
N TRP A 555 23.79 11.52 -24.61
CA TRP A 555 22.70 12.36 -24.11
C TRP A 555 22.33 13.48 -25.09
N SER A 556 23.31 14.16 -25.71
CA SER A 556 23.07 15.31 -26.60
C SER A 556 22.29 14.99 -27.87
N GLN A 557 22.16 13.71 -28.23
CA GLN A 557 21.34 13.19 -29.33
C GLN A 557 19.94 12.71 -28.89
N SER A 558 19.68 12.66 -27.58
CA SER A 558 18.41 12.18 -27.02
C SER A 558 17.29 13.23 -27.07
N PRO A 559 16.02 12.82 -26.93
CA PRO A 559 14.90 13.74 -26.73
C PRO A 559 15.08 14.66 -25.51
N HIS A 560 15.73 14.19 -24.43
CA HIS A 560 15.95 14.93 -23.19
C HIS A 560 16.79 16.19 -23.41
N ALA A 561 17.91 16.08 -24.13
CA ALA A 561 18.74 17.21 -24.55
C ALA A 561 18.02 18.20 -25.50
N HIS A 562 16.80 17.87 -25.93
CA HIS A 562 16.00 18.65 -26.88
C HIS A 562 14.61 19.01 -26.32
N ALA A 563 14.32 18.73 -25.03
CA ALA A 563 12.99 18.79 -24.44
C ALA A 563 12.30 20.16 -24.60
N VAL A 564 12.98 21.29 -24.35
CA VAL A 564 12.37 22.62 -24.50
C VAL A 564 12.07 22.97 -25.97
N LYS A 565 12.71 22.31 -26.94
CA LYS A 565 12.45 22.56 -28.37
C LYS A 565 11.04 22.11 -28.79
N THR A 566 10.41 21.18 -28.07
CA THR A 566 8.99 20.84 -28.31
C THR A 566 8.08 21.92 -27.73
N LEU A 567 8.32 22.40 -26.51
CA LEU A 567 7.56 23.51 -25.92
C LEU A 567 7.64 24.79 -26.76
N LEU A 568 8.81 25.11 -27.32
CA LEU A 568 8.99 26.24 -28.24
C LEU A 568 8.23 26.08 -29.57
N LYS A 569 7.91 24.85 -29.98
CA LYS A 569 7.16 24.55 -31.21
C LYS A 569 5.65 24.62 -30.99
N GLU A 570 5.18 24.23 -29.81
CA GLU A 570 3.74 24.23 -29.44
C GLU A 570 3.32 25.50 -28.64
N ASP A 571 4.20 26.50 -28.49
CA ASP A 571 3.98 27.77 -27.76
C ASP A 571 3.77 27.63 -26.23
N HIS A 572 4.27 26.54 -25.63
CA HIS A 572 4.21 26.25 -24.19
C HIS A 572 5.53 26.56 -23.44
N ALA A 573 6.51 27.21 -24.08
CA ALA A 573 7.85 27.46 -23.51
C ALA A 573 7.91 28.53 -22.38
N SER A 574 6.76 29.02 -21.92
CA SER A 574 6.60 29.91 -20.77
C SER A 574 5.68 29.33 -19.69
N ASP A 575 5.22 28.08 -19.85
CA ASP A 575 4.36 27.40 -18.87
C ASP A 575 5.23 26.75 -17.78
N ALA A 576 5.06 27.19 -16.53
CA ALA A 576 5.83 26.68 -15.39
C ALA A 576 5.65 25.17 -15.16
N GLN A 577 4.48 24.60 -15.47
CA GLN A 577 4.23 23.16 -15.34
C GLN A 577 5.02 22.38 -16.40
N CYS A 578 5.00 22.84 -17.65
CA CYS A 578 5.81 22.24 -18.72
C CYS A 578 7.32 22.42 -18.49
N LEU A 579 7.76 23.61 -18.03
CA LEU A 579 9.16 23.89 -17.74
C LEU A 579 9.71 23.04 -16.58
N THR A 580 8.86 22.68 -15.61
CA THR A 580 9.24 21.75 -14.51
C THR A 580 9.77 20.41 -15.05
N CYS A 581 9.13 19.86 -16.09
CA CYS A 581 9.51 18.57 -16.68
C CYS A 581 10.49 18.68 -17.86
N HIS A 582 10.61 19.85 -18.51
CA HIS A 582 11.44 20.03 -19.72
C HIS A 582 12.77 20.75 -19.48
N THR A 583 13.02 21.29 -18.27
CA THR A 583 14.26 22.01 -17.92
C THR A 583 15.06 21.30 -16.82
N THR A 584 16.29 21.77 -16.59
CA THR A 584 17.18 21.26 -15.54
C THR A 584 16.98 22.06 -14.27
N GLY A 585 16.39 21.42 -13.24
CA GLY A 585 16.27 21.98 -11.90
C GLY A 585 15.37 23.21 -11.81
N TYR A 586 14.20 23.21 -12.47
CA TYR A 586 13.25 24.34 -12.45
C TYR A 586 13.00 24.87 -11.02
N GLY A 587 13.22 26.17 -10.81
CA GLY A 587 13.04 26.86 -9.53
C GLY A 587 14.06 26.51 -8.43
N ARG A 588 15.09 25.68 -8.71
CA ARG A 588 16.08 25.22 -7.72
C ARG A 588 17.38 26.07 -7.78
N PRO A 589 18.20 26.11 -6.72
CA PRO A 589 19.49 26.83 -6.70
C PRO A 589 20.39 26.43 -7.89
N GLY A 590 20.90 27.40 -8.64
CA GLY A 590 21.66 27.19 -9.89
C GLY A 590 20.89 26.62 -11.08
N GLY A 591 19.66 26.12 -10.88
CA GLY A 591 18.82 25.52 -11.92
C GLY A 591 18.11 26.56 -12.79
N PHE A 592 17.24 26.10 -13.69
CA PHE A 592 16.47 26.99 -14.56
C PHE A 592 15.53 27.87 -13.70
N PRO A 593 15.66 29.21 -13.69
CA PRO A 593 14.88 30.06 -12.77
C PRO A 593 13.43 30.20 -13.23
N GLU A 594 12.52 30.50 -12.29
CA GLU A 594 11.08 30.56 -12.55
C GLU A 594 10.69 31.66 -13.56
N ASP A 595 11.41 32.79 -13.55
CA ASP A 595 11.32 33.89 -14.51
C ASP A 595 12.30 33.76 -15.70
N GLY A 596 12.95 32.59 -15.81
CA GLY A 596 14.00 32.30 -16.78
C GLY A 596 13.54 32.27 -18.23
N GLN A 597 14.27 32.97 -19.09
CA GLN A 597 14.07 32.87 -20.54
C GLN A 597 14.94 31.76 -21.12
N VAL A 598 14.33 30.88 -21.92
CA VAL A 598 14.98 29.74 -22.60
C VAL A 598 16.28 30.12 -23.32
N ALA A 599 16.32 31.28 -23.99
CA ALA A 599 17.50 31.76 -24.70
C ALA A 599 18.64 32.28 -23.78
N ALA A 600 18.32 32.68 -22.55
CA ALA A 600 19.30 33.14 -21.56
C ALA A 600 19.90 32.00 -20.73
N HIS A 601 19.15 30.91 -20.54
CA HIS A 601 19.53 29.74 -19.73
C HIS A 601 19.71 28.48 -20.59
N ALA A 602 20.30 28.63 -21.79
CA ALA A 602 20.27 27.62 -22.84
C ALA A 602 20.83 26.22 -22.46
N ASP A 603 21.76 26.13 -21.50
CA ASP A 603 22.30 24.83 -21.04
C ASP A 603 21.40 24.12 -20.01
N LEU A 604 20.59 24.90 -19.29
CA LEU A 604 19.56 24.42 -18.36
C LEU A 604 18.20 24.24 -19.05
N ALA A 605 18.03 24.78 -20.26
CA ALA A 605 16.84 24.67 -21.10
C ALA A 605 16.74 23.31 -21.82
N SER A 606 16.96 22.23 -21.08
CA SER A 606 16.80 20.84 -21.50
C SER A 606 16.64 19.94 -20.26
N VAL A 607 16.25 18.69 -20.44
CA VAL A 607 16.37 17.67 -19.40
C VAL A 607 17.83 17.22 -19.39
N GLY A 608 18.63 17.88 -18.57
CA GLY A 608 20.08 17.73 -18.52
C GLY A 608 20.55 16.53 -17.71
N CYS A 609 21.86 16.33 -17.63
CA CYS A 609 22.46 15.27 -16.82
C CYS A 609 21.95 15.33 -15.37
N GLU A 610 21.89 16.52 -14.79
CA GLU A 610 21.51 16.76 -13.40
C GLU A 610 20.01 16.51 -13.12
N SER A 611 19.15 16.48 -14.15
CA SER A 611 17.73 16.08 -14.00
C SER A 611 17.58 14.60 -13.64
N CYS A 612 18.57 13.77 -13.96
CA CYS A 612 18.62 12.35 -13.55
C CYS A 612 19.64 12.09 -12.43
N HIS A 613 20.74 12.85 -12.41
CA HIS A 613 21.90 12.58 -11.56
C HIS A 613 22.01 13.48 -10.31
N GLY A 614 21.14 14.50 -10.17
CA GLY A 614 21.23 15.51 -9.12
C GLY A 614 22.21 16.66 -9.45
N PRO A 615 22.21 17.75 -8.66
CA PRO A 615 23.02 18.94 -8.93
C PRO A 615 24.53 18.66 -8.80
N GLY A 616 25.30 19.13 -9.78
CA GLY A 616 26.73 18.88 -9.91
C GLY A 616 27.63 19.88 -9.16
N GLY A 617 27.10 20.85 -8.43
CA GLY A 617 27.88 21.86 -7.69
C GLY A 617 28.91 21.26 -6.72
N ASP A 618 28.54 20.23 -5.97
CA ASP A 618 29.46 19.47 -5.10
C ASP A 618 30.35 18.49 -5.88
N HIS A 619 30.04 18.21 -7.15
CA HIS A 619 30.73 17.18 -7.93
C HIS A 619 31.81 17.74 -8.87
N VAL A 620 31.59 18.88 -9.53
CA VAL A 620 32.52 19.43 -10.52
C VAL A 620 33.86 19.90 -9.93
N PRO A 621 33.94 20.62 -8.79
CA PRO A 621 35.18 21.22 -8.31
C PRO A 621 36.33 20.21 -8.15
N GLN A 622 37.54 20.57 -8.58
CA GLN A 622 38.67 19.64 -8.65
C GLN A 622 39.07 19.04 -7.28
N SER A 623 38.84 19.78 -6.19
CA SER A 623 39.11 19.36 -4.81
C SER A 623 37.95 18.61 -4.15
N ALA A 624 36.79 18.51 -4.79
CA ALA A 624 35.61 17.88 -4.18
C ALA A 624 35.62 16.34 -4.35
N PRO A 625 35.07 15.59 -3.36
CA PRO A 625 34.94 14.14 -3.48
C PRO A 625 34.01 13.81 -4.66
N LYS A 626 34.42 12.85 -5.51
CA LYS A 626 33.65 12.48 -6.71
C LYS A 626 32.62 11.37 -6.47
N PHE A 627 32.72 10.65 -5.34
CA PHE A 627 31.75 9.64 -4.93
C PHE A 627 30.75 10.26 -3.94
N GLY A 628 29.46 9.98 -4.12
CA GLY A 628 28.39 10.47 -3.24
C GLY A 628 27.88 11.89 -3.53
N THR A 629 28.66 12.72 -4.22
CA THR A 629 28.29 14.09 -4.65
C THR A 629 27.44 14.14 -5.90
N ILE A 630 27.30 13.02 -6.61
CA ILE A 630 26.38 12.87 -7.74
C ILE A 630 25.84 11.43 -7.76
N LEU A 631 24.62 11.24 -8.25
CA LEU A 631 23.93 9.96 -8.22
C LEU A 631 24.44 9.03 -9.34
N SER A 632 24.92 7.84 -8.97
CA SER A 632 25.08 6.73 -9.91
C SER A 632 23.76 5.95 -10.05
N LEU A 633 23.42 5.58 -11.29
CA LEU A 633 22.25 4.75 -11.62
C LEU A 633 22.63 3.31 -12.01
N GLY A 634 23.86 3.07 -12.48
CA GLY A 634 24.30 1.74 -12.94
C GLY A 634 24.49 0.69 -11.85
N ASP A 635 24.35 1.07 -10.58
CA ASP A 635 24.40 0.22 -9.39
C ASP A 635 23.06 0.23 -8.60
N LYS A 636 21.99 0.75 -9.20
CA LYS A 636 20.65 0.85 -8.60
C LYS A 636 19.72 -0.25 -9.14
N CYS A 637 18.67 -0.55 -8.40
CA CYS A 637 17.58 -1.40 -8.86
C CYS A 637 16.69 -0.62 -9.84
N ASP A 638 16.69 -1.04 -11.11
CA ASP A 638 15.96 -0.40 -12.21
C ASP A 638 14.48 -0.11 -11.86
N SER A 639 13.78 -1.06 -11.24
CA SER A 639 12.38 -0.92 -10.83
C SER A 639 12.19 -0.05 -9.58
N CYS A 640 12.90 -0.32 -8.47
CA CYS A 640 12.66 0.37 -7.20
C CYS A 640 13.11 1.83 -7.20
N VAL A 641 14.19 2.14 -7.92
CA VAL A 641 14.86 3.45 -7.86
C VAL A 641 14.52 4.35 -9.05
N ILE A 642 14.64 3.86 -10.29
CA ILE A 642 14.61 4.77 -11.45
C ILE A 642 13.19 5.30 -11.71
N LEU A 643 12.14 4.57 -11.30
CA LEU A 643 10.77 5.09 -11.19
C LEU A 643 10.65 6.37 -10.35
N GLN A 644 11.49 6.55 -9.30
CA GLN A 644 11.45 7.73 -8.44
C GLN A 644 12.10 8.97 -9.09
N ILE A 645 12.83 8.77 -10.20
CA ILE A 645 13.49 9.80 -10.98
C ILE A 645 12.63 10.12 -12.20
N CYS A 646 12.47 9.15 -13.10
CA CYS A 646 11.74 9.35 -14.35
C CYS A 646 10.25 9.61 -14.10
N GLY A 647 9.63 8.93 -13.12
CA GLY A 647 8.23 9.13 -12.72
C GLY A 647 7.92 10.45 -12.01
N THR A 648 8.85 11.42 -12.03
CA THR A 648 8.57 12.84 -11.76
C THR A 648 8.09 13.59 -12.99
N CYS A 649 8.42 13.11 -14.19
CA CYS A 649 8.07 13.72 -15.48
C CYS A 649 7.26 12.76 -16.37
N HIS A 650 7.47 11.45 -16.22
CA HIS A 650 6.81 10.38 -16.97
C HIS A 650 5.73 9.72 -16.11
N ASP A 651 4.55 10.33 -16.10
CA ASP A 651 3.31 9.78 -15.52
C ASP A 651 2.29 9.47 -16.64
N GLU A 652 1.07 9.07 -16.28
CA GLU A 652 0.05 8.69 -17.26
C GLU A 652 -0.59 9.84 -18.04
N ASP A 653 -0.37 11.10 -17.63
CA ASP A 653 -0.80 12.29 -18.37
C ASP A 653 0.29 12.75 -19.36
N ASN A 654 1.57 12.51 -19.06
CA ASN A 654 2.74 12.94 -19.84
C ASN A 654 3.38 11.85 -20.73
N ASP A 655 3.51 10.60 -20.25
CA ASP A 655 4.06 9.45 -21.00
C ASP A 655 3.28 8.15 -20.69
N PRO A 656 2.12 7.92 -21.35
CA PRO A 656 1.20 6.86 -20.96
C PRO A 656 1.79 5.44 -21.05
N ASN A 657 1.50 4.62 -20.04
CA ASN A 657 2.05 3.29 -19.74
C ASN A 657 3.53 3.25 -19.31
N PHE A 658 4.23 4.39 -19.16
CA PHE A 658 5.62 4.44 -18.68
C PHE A 658 5.87 3.54 -17.47
N THR A 659 4.92 3.58 -16.51
CA THR A 659 4.93 2.84 -15.23
C THR A 659 5.12 1.32 -15.37
N PHE A 660 4.85 0.73 -16.53
CA PHE A 660 5.00 -0.72 -16.79
C PHE A 660 5.99 -1.05 -17.92
N GLU A 661 6.31 -0.08 -18.79
CA GLU A 661 7.34 -0.22 -19.83
C GLU A 661 8.73 0.28 -19.38
N VAL A 662 8.85 0.64 -18.08
CA VAL A 662 10.02 1.22 -17.41
C VAL A 662 11.36 0.66 -17.86
N GLN A 663 11.53 -0.67 -17.90
CA GLN A 663 12.82 -1.28 -18.27
C GLN A 663 13.22 -0.95 -19.71
N GLU A 664 12.27 -0.93 -20.66
CA GLU A 664 12.59 -0.53 -22.04
C GLU A 664 12.92 0.98 -22.10
N HIS A 665 12.21 1.80 -21.32
CA HIS A 665 12.52 3.23 -21.22
C HIS A 665 13.92 3.46 -20.61
N ILE A 666 14.31 2.71 -19.58
CA ILE A 666 15.65 2.70 -18.97
C ILE A 666 16.71 2.27 -19.97
N ASP A 667 16.54 1.12 -20.63
CA ASP A 667 17.52 0.55 -21.55
C ASP A 667 17.79 1.48 -22.75
N ARG A 668 16.78 2.27 -23.17
CA ARG A 668 16.91 3.34 -24.18
C ARG A 668 17.70 4.58 -23.70
N GLN A 669 17.79 4.84 -22.39
CA GLN A 669 18.58 5.94 -21.81
C GLN A 669 19.94 5.51 -21.24
N ARG A 670 20.12 4.21 -20.92
CA ARG A 670 21.30 3.68 -20.24
C ARG A 670 22.58 3.92 -21.05
N HIS A 671 23.63 4.36 -20.36
CA HIS A 671 24.93 4.73 -20.92
C HIS A 671 26.07 4.42 -19.94
N GLY A 672 27.33 4.59 -20.38
CA GLY A 672 28.54 4.44 -19.56
C GLY A 672 28.97 3.00 -19.24
N THR A 673 28.04 2.04 -19.08
CA THR A 673 28.36 0.62 -18.77
C THR A 673 27.90 -0.38 -19.83
N THR A 674 26.79 -0.11 -20.52
CA THR A 674 26.31 -0.88 -21.69
C THR A 674 26.24 -0.01 -22.94
N GLU A 675 26.23 -0.65 -24.12
CA GLU A 675 25.95 0.04 -25.38
C GLU A 675 24.51 0.55 -25.35
N ALA A 676 24.31 1.86 -25.55
CA ALA A 676 23.02 2.51 -25.36
C ALA A 676 21.91 1.91 -26.24
N GLY A 677 20.72 1.72 -25.65
CA GLY A 677 19.63 0.97 -26.28
C GLY A 677 19.81 -0.56 -26.24
N THR A 678 20.76 -1.08 -25.47
CA THR A 678 21.03 -2.52 -25.35
C THR A 678 21.47 -2.94 -23.94
N SER A 679 21.30 -4.23 -23.64
CA SER A 679 21.87 -4.92 -22.47
C SER A 679 23.32 -5.39 -22.68
N LYS A 680 23.95 -5.08 -23.82
CA LYS A 680 25.31 -5.54 -24.15
C LYS A 680 26.35 -4.66 -23.43
N PRO A 681 27.26 -5.24 -22.63
CA PRO A 681 28.33 -4.46 -22.01
C PRO A 681 29.17 -3.72 -23.04
N LEU A 682 29.59 -2.50 -22.70
CA LEU A 682 30.73 -1.87 -23.38
C LEU A 682 31.98 -2.73 -23.16
N GLY A 683 33.02 -2.48 -23.98
CA GLY A 683 34.29 -3.19 -23.89
C GLY A 683 34.98 -3.08 -22.51
N PRO A 684 36.11 -3.80 -22.31
CA PRO A 684 36.74 -4.02 -21.00
C PRO A 684 37.44 -2.78 -20.38
N THR A 685 36.84 -1.60 -20.50
CA THR A 685 37.35 -0.28 -20.07
C THR A 685 36.37 0.52 -19.21
N ALA A 686 35.10 0.12 -19.08
CA ALA A 686 34.09 0.87 -18.31
C ALA A 686 34.23 0.72 -16.78
N ALA A 687 34.63 -0.47 -16.31
CA ALA A 687 34.82 -0.75 -14.89
C ALA A 687 36.27 -1.21 -14.63
N LEU A 688 37.13 -0.29 -14.18
CA LEU A 688 38.39 -0.68 -13.56
C LEU A 688 38.07 -1.47 -12.28
N PRO A 689 38.68 -2.65 -12.06
CA PRO A 689 38.49 -3.37 -10.80
C PRO A 689 38.98 -2.51 -9.64
N MET A 690 38.29 -2.56 -8.50
CA MET A 690 38.68 -1.79 -7.31
C MET A 690 40.03 -2.28 -6.79
N GLY A 691 41.11 -1.59 -7.17
CA GLY A 691 42.41 -1.76 -6.55
C GLY A 691 42.34 -1.45 -5.05
N GLU A 692 43.02 -2.26 -4.24
CA GLU A 692 42.83 -2.32 -2.78
C GLU A 692 42.93 -0.97 -2.07
N GLY A 693 43.75 -0.04 -2.59
CA GLY A 693 43.87 1.33 -2.07
C GLY A 693 42.60 2.18 -2.15
N ARG A 694 41.71 1.96 -3.12
CA ARG A 694 40.44 2.72 -3.24
C ARG A 694 39.37 2.23 -2.26
N LEU A 695 39.44 0.96 -1.84
CA LEU A 695 38.56 0.45 -0.77
C LEU A 695 38.94 1.10 0.57
N ALA A 696 40.23 1.38 0.80
CA ALA A 696 40.69 2.11 1.98
C ALA A 696 40.20 3.57 2.02
N GLU A 697 40.19 4.29 0.88
CA GLU A 697 39.56 5.62 0.82
C GLU A 697 38.06 5.54 1.15
N ALA A 698 37.32 4.63 0.51
CA ALA A 698 35.88 4.48 0.74
C ALA A 698 35.52 4.08 2.18
N LEU A 699 36.36 3.29 2.84
CA LEU A 699 36.18 2.91 4.26
C LEU A 699 36.58 4.02 5.24
N HIS A 700 37.54 4.89 4.88
CA HIS A 700 37.95 6.00 5.73
C HIS A 700 36.81 7.02 5.92
N TRP A 701 36.14 7.41 4.84
CA TRP A 701 35.00 8.34 4.87
C TRP A 701 33.78 7.80 5.63
N ILE A 702 33.60 6.48 5.73
CA ILE A 702 32.52 5.85 6.53
C ILE A 702 32.76 6.00 8.04
N GLN A 703 34.00 6.28 8.48
CA GLN A 703 34.39 6.29 9.89
C GLN A 703 34.58 7.70 10.48
N THR A 704 34.39 8.76 9.69
CA THR A 704 34.54 10.16 10.12
C THR A 704 33.34 11.02 9.68
N PRO A 705 32.30 11.17 10.53
CA PRO A 705 31.27 12.18 10.29
C PRO A 705 31.84 13.59 10.48
N SER A 706 31.30 14.55 9.72
CA SER A 706 31.63 15.99 9.78
C SER A 706 30.45 16.80 10.31
#